data_AF-A0A9J8B827-F1
#
_entry.id   AF-A0A9J8B827-F1
#
_cell.length_a   1.000
_cell.length_b   1.000
_cell.length_c   1.000
_cell.angle_alpha   90.00
_cell.angle_beta   90.00
_cell.angle_gamma   90.00
#
_symmetry.space_group_name_H-M   'P 1'
#
loop_
_entity.id
_entity.type
_entity.pdbx_description
1 polymer ?
#
loop_
_entity_poly.entity_id
_entity_poly.type
_entity_poly.pdbx_seq_one_letter_code
_entity_poly.pdbx_strand_id
1 'polypeptide(L)'
;MSTDKMAKIFKLLQKFRLDKYYKKFIDLGIEEELDFFDSVNDVTLKTMDFSQAERNRYDNMVAYLRRIGNAPVPEMQGMPLMKSLNSFHISYRFPKCPGIQEITGIDPSQNTVEDLMLQICHENKVDRNMSVCLYTADGMPLTDDPFFNTWSLNDRHIASGSELYAIFTPRENLTELPPTQRQANIRNEGPSVIRCHIALQKRKHCGDEFKKVVAYIRRLSGCNALAQSLFQMICGNLHVTRNQKIAVVEGLYFLFRELLPDRNETSGPKVIEDGDVFEYANICWAYLITQGQDESTDLETFATISLKAYPTGQRLCEPVRVPGTPEVFDRSYVLEKITDGVKIPNCDEVNLLESSIQRAKDIEKISLSLPASFDRFPLWIFYNSTPQGCNFQIEQKKTFSDMFEDVKRYSHLIVTPPLQLANMGTEARLVYLSEDNLGVYLSKDKGDPFKIWVYDCLSGTETIKNVNDLAKILNDTRTDNTVEVSKTPKEAIVVLFDSSSSMMEECYDTASQMMRIDAVKQIFDSFSNRSMAYDFQHVICLVMFNDKVKTLLKFTENLETFKEQVHAIEASGYTRLYDALVRGISELDNIKKSFPACRCRILCLTDGNDFSSMSNPVTIARKLMASNIVVDAVIVGKADNTVLHGISYVTGGYCFKPENAKAALRLFEIETVLSMELRAERRRVPVSSIKTEEDLTKIFASHGYDERPEMKIPAQITKKAARTENVLKKKIRECKSGRFMEKEKRIIEELKSLHCDPHPFCSVYPSETDFTFWRIVMKGPPETPYENGTFELYCQFGRDYPVKPPVVRFYTPIYHCNINSVGRICHHIFDRNYSADVTMREILDAVHGLLILPEAEDPLDSILAEEFLTSKEIYEQAAKDDTAVNASQSMESIEMQYIGESSVQVPPHLVCPLSGKIFVDPVKAKGGCVYERRAIEEYLKTNNNDPFTGKPLSCTDLTPDKNMKKSVVEYRTSQIEETDP
;
A
#
# COMPACT_ATOMS: atom_id res chain seq x y z
N MET A 1 -0.54 38.09 38.95
CA MET A 1 -0.36 36.87 38.14
C MET A 1 -1.44 36.67 37.07
N SER A 2 -2.59 37.35 37.11
CA SER A 2 -3.66 37.19 36.10
C SER A 2 -3.38 37.89 34.74
N THR A 3 -2.67 39.02 34.71
CA THR A 3 -2.50 39.81 33.47
C THR A 3 -1.66 39.16 32.37
N ASP A 4 -0.69 38.29 32.71
CA ASP A 4 0.23 37.67 31.74
C ASP A 4 -0.39 36.43 31.06
N LYS A 5 -1.22 35.67 31.78
CA LYS A 5 -1.99 34.53 31.24
C LYS A 5 -3.07 34.99 30.26
N MET A 6 -3.75 36.08 30.62
CA MET A 6 -4.74 36.75 29.77
C MET A 6 -4.13 37.26 28.46
N ALA A 7 -2.90 37.78 28.49
CA ALA A 7 -2.19 38.21 27.29
C ALA A 7 -1.81 37.03 26.37
N LYS A 8 -1.49 35.85 26.93
CA LYS A 8 -1.24 34.62 26.16
C LYS A 8 -2.51 34.14 25.45
N ILE A 9 -3.64 34.10 26.15
CA ILE A 9 -4.94 33.73 25.53
C ILE A 9 -5.31 34.69 24.40
N PHE A 10 -5.12 36.00 24.60
CA PHE A 10 -5.41 36.96 23.55
C PHE A 10 -4.53 36.75 22.31
N LYS A 11 -3.21 36.51 22.49
CA LYS A 11 -2.29 36.19 21.38
C LYS A 11 -2.65 34.89 20.68
N LEU A 12 -3.06 33.86 21.43
CA LEU A 12 -3.50 32.58 20.89
C LEU A 12 -4.77 32.76 20.02
N LEU A 13 -5.78 33.47 20.53
CA LEU A 13 -6.99 33.76 19.76
C LEU A 13 -6.68 34.61 18.53
N GLN A 14 -5.75 35.56 18.62
CA GLN A 14 -5.31 36.37 17.48
C GLN A 14 -4.64 35.52 16.40
N LYS A 15 -3.82 34.52 16.77
CA LYS A 15 -3.19 33.57 15.84
C LYS A 15 -4.22 32.83 14.97
N PHE A 16 -5.36 32.48 15.56
CA PHE A 16 -6.46 31.79 14.86
C PHE A 16 -7.58 32.75 14.39
N ARG A 17 -7.38 34.07 14.46
CA ARG A 17 -8.34 35.10 14.06
C ARG A 17 -9.70 34.97 14.77
N LEU A 18 -9.67 34.73 16.09
CA LEU A 18 -10.82 34.60 17.00
C LEU A 18 -10.78 35.65 18.15
N ASP A 19 -9.86 36.60 18.09
CA ASP A 19 -9.64 37.65 19.10
C ASP A 19 -10.88 38.50 19.40
N LYS A 20 -11.80 38.64 18.43
CA LYS A 20 -13.08 39.32 18.62
C LYS A 20 -13.99 38.66 19.68
N TYR A 21 -13.79 37.36 19.96
CA TYR A 21 -14.55 36.61 20.96
C TYR A 21 -13.86 36.54 22.33
N TYR A 22 -12.70 37.19 22.48
CA TYR A 22 -11.89 37.13 23.69
C TYR A 22 -12.69 37.41 24.97
N LYS A 23 -13.48 38.50 25.01
CA LYS A 23 -14.33 38.81 26.18
C LYS A 23 -15.31 37.70 26.52
N LYS A 24 -15.93 37.06 25.52
CA LYS A 24 -16.88 35.96 25.74
C LYS A 24 -16.20 34.72 26.32
N PHE A 25 -14.96 34.45 25.91
CA PHE A 25 -14.18 33.35 26.48
C PHE A 25 -13.75 33.62 27.92
N ILE A 26 -13.39 34.87 28.23
CA ILE A 26 -13.12 35.29 29.61
C ILE A 26 -14.38 35.18 30.48
N ASP A 27 -15.54 35.59 29.97
CA ASP A 27 -16.82 35.49 30.70
C ASP A 27 -17.23 34.03 30.98
N LEU A 28 -16.66 33.05 30.24
CA LEU A 28 -16.83 31.62 30.47
C LEU A 28 -15.79 31.01 31.41
N GLY A 29 -14.94 31.85 32.02
CA GLY A 29 -13.95 31.43 33.02
C GLY A 29 -12.67 30.84 32.42
N ILE A 30 -12.34 31.17 31.17
CA ILE A 30 -11.06 30.75 30.57
C ILE A 30 -9.96 31.70 31.03
N GLU A 31 -9.06 31.18 31.87
CA GLU A 31 -7.90 31.92 32.39
C GLU A 31 -6.57 31.35 31.87
N GLU A 32 -6.55 30.10 31.41
CA GLU A 32 -5.39 29.41 30.79
C GLU A 32 -5.77 28.56 29.56
N GLU A 33 -4.76 28.11 28.80
CA GLU A 33 -4.96 27.34 27.55
C GLU A 33 -5.65 25.98 27.76
N LEU A 34 -5.44 25.35 28.93
CA LEU A 34 -6.07 24.08 29.29
C LEU A 34 -7.58 24.23 29.56
N ASP A 35 -8.03 25.41 29.99
CA ASP A 35 -9.45 25.67 30.30
C ASP A 35 -10.33 25.60 29.05
N PHE A 36 -9.75 25.68 27.85
CA PHE A 36 -10.49 25.47 26.59
C PHE A 36 -11.00 24.03 26.43
N PHE A 37 -10.41 23.04 27.11
CA PHE A 37 -10.85 21.64 27.04
C PHE A 37 -11.98 21.32 28.01
N ASP A 38 -11.97 21.96 29.19
CA ASP A 38 -12.88 21.63 30.28
C ASP A 38 -14.07 22.60 30.34
N SER A 39 -13.85 23.88 30.03
CA SER A 39 -14.86 24.94 30.18
C SER A 39 -15.67 25.21 28.91
N VAL A 40 -15.23 24.71 27.75
CA VAL A 40 -15.92 24.92 26.46
C VAL A 40 -16.40 23.60 25.87
N ASN A 41 -17.70 23.35 25.99
CA ASN A 41 -18.40 22.24 25.36
C ASN A 41 -19.31 22.71 24.21
N ASP A 42 -19.90 21.76 23.48
CA ASP A 42 -20.77 22.03 22.32
C ASP A 42 -21.97 22.92 22.63
N VAL A 43 -22.42 22.96 23.89
CA VAL A 43 -23.53 23.81 24.33
C VAL A 43 -23.06 25.26 24.48
N THR A 44 -21.91 25.49 25.11
CA THR A 44 -21.29 26.82 25.19
C THR A 44 -20.85 27.37 23.83
N LEU A 45 -20.35 26.53 22.91
CA LEU A 45 -20.00 26.94 21.55
C LEU A 45 -21.20 27.42 20.75
N LYS A 46 -22.38 26.81 20.96
CA LYS A 46 -23.63 27.26 20.33
C LYS A 46 -24.07 28.65 20.82
N THR A 47 -23.72 29.04 22.04
CA THR A 47 -24.05 30.38 22.58
C THR A 47 -23.10 31.50 22.13
N MET A 48 -22.01 31.16 21.43
CA MET A 48 -21.00 32.15 20.98
C MET A 48 -21.31 32.80 19.63
N ASP A 49 -22.28 32.29 18.88
CA ASP A 49 -22.64 32.70 17.50
C ASP A 49 -21.44 32.67 16.53
N PHE A 50 -20.77 31.51 16.42
CA PHE A 50 -19.70 31.31 15.44
C PHE A 50 -20.25 31.08 14.03
N SER A 51 -19.66 31.72 13.03
CA SER A 51 -19.77 31.25 11.64
C SER A 51 -19.05 29.92 11.46
N GLN A 52 -19.33 29.19 10.37
CA GLN A 52 -18.63 27.91 10.12
C GLN A 52 -17.11 28.09 10.02
N ALA A 53 -16.67 29.19 9.41
CA ALA A 53 -15.24 29.50 9.28
C ALA A 53 -14.58 29.78 10.64
N GLU A 54 -15.33 30.36 11.59
CA GLU A 54 -14.83 30.60 12.94
C GLU A 54 -14.87 29.34 13.79
N ARG A 55 -15.86 28.47 13.58
CA ARG A 55 -15.91 27.16 14.23
C ARG A 55 -14.75 26.27 13.78
N ASN A 56 -14.48 26.21 12.47
CA ASN A 56 -13.32 25.50 11.95
C ASN A 56 -11.99 26.09 12.47
N ARG A 57 -11.89 27.42 12.62
CA ARG A 57 -10.71 28.06 13.26
C ARG A 57 -10.58 27.70 14.73
N TYR A 58 -11.69 27.60 15.45
CA TYR A 58 -11.71 27.18 16.85
C TYR A 58 -11.30 25.71 16.97
N ASP A 59 -11.83 24.82 16.13
CA ASP A 59 -11.48 23.40 16.13
C ASP A 59 -10.00 23.20 15.77
N ASN A 60 -9.46 23.99 14.83
CA ASN A 60 -8.04 24.01 14.51
C ASN A 60 -7.18 24.54 15.67
N MET A 61 -7.67 25.53 16.42
CA MET A 61 -7.00 26.04 17.62
C MET A 61 -6.98 24.99 18.74
N VAL A 62 -8.09 24.27 18.97
CA VAL A 62 -8.18 23.19 19.95
C VAL A 62 -7.30 22.01 19.54
N ALA A 63 -7.27 21.64 18.27
CA ALA A 63 -6.36 20.63 17.74
C ALA A 63 -4.89 21.04 17.90
N TYR A 64 -4.58 22.33 17.71
CA TYR A 64 -3.26 22.90 17.95
C TYR A 64 -2.86 22.84 19.43
N LEU A 65 -3.76 23.21 20.35
CA LEU A 65 -3.52 23.10 21.79
C LEU A 65 -3.32 21.63 22.24
N ARG A 66 -4.08 20.68 21.69
CA ARG A 66 -3.91 19.23 21.96
C ARG A 66 -2.54 18.72 21.52
N ARG A 67 -1.97 19.31 20.46
CA ARG A 67 -0.63 18.96 19.98
C ARG A 67 0.49 19.56 20.85
N ILE A 68 0.28 20.74 21.43
CA ILE A 68 1.28 21.40 22.30
C ILE A 68 1.26 20.86 23.73
N GLY A 69 0.13 20.34 24.21
CA GLY A 69 0.03 19.71 25.53
C GLY A 69 1.03 18.57 25.80
N ASN A 70 1.76 18.11 24.77
CA ASN A 70 2.76 17.05 24.83
C ASN A 70 4.22 17.47 24.52
N ALA A 71 4.60 18.77 24.44
CA ALA A 71 6.01 19.23 24.40
C ALA A 71 6.18 20.77 24.46
N PRO A 72 7.32 21.32 24.99
CA PRO A 72 7.50 22.75 25.27
C PRO A 72 7.83 23.61 24.04
N VAL A 73 7.46 24.90 24.08
CA VAL A 73 7.59 25.87 22.96
C VAL A 73 8.73 26.88 23.20
N PRO A 74 9.64 27.11 22.24
CA PRO A 74 10.46 28.33 22.16
C PRO A 74 9.77 29.42 21.32
N GLU A 75 9.81 30.66 21.82
CA GLU A 75 9.30 31.86 21.17
C GLU A 75 10.16 32.30 19.97
N MET A 76 9.54 32.73 18.86
CA MET A 76 10.20 33.57 17.86
C MET A 76 9.37 34.83 17.54
N GLN A 77 10.05 35.97 17.65
CA GLN A 77 9.59 37.34 17.41
C GLN A 77 9.42 37.62 15.91
N GLY A 78 8.39 38.39 15.55
CA GLY A 78 8.15 38.84 14.18
C GLY A 78 8.77 40.19 13.84
N MET A 79 9.00 40.44 12.55
CA MET A 79 8.64 41.70 11.86
C MET A 79 8.67 41.54 10.31
N PRO A 80 7.98 42.41 9.56
CA PRO A 80 7.30 42.06 8.31
C PRO A 80 8.03 42.53 7.03
N LEU A 81 7.76 41.86 5.91
CA LEU A 81 8.12 42.31 4.56
C LEU A 81 6.85 42.70 3.78
N MET A 82 6.65 44.02 3.62
CA MET A 82 5.77 44.60 2.60
C MET A 82 6.41 44.37 1.21
N LYS A 83 5.66 43.82 0.25
CA LYS A 83 5.93 43.98 -1.18
C LYS A 83 4.65 44.22 -1.97
N SER A 84 4.77 45.11 -2.95
CA SER A 84 3.72 45.73 -3.75
C SER A 84 3.01 44.78 -4.69
N LEU A 85 1.67 44.77 -4.64
CA LEU A 85 0.78 44.05 -5.55
C LEU A 85 0.80 44.71 -6.95
N ASN A 86 1.35 44.01 -7.94
CA ASN A 86 0.76 44.09 -9.28
C ASN A 86 -0.59 43.39 -9.18
N SER A 87 -1.70 44.08 -9.45
CA SER A 87 -3.05 43.55 -9.23
C SER A 87 -3.39 42.51 -10.30
N PHE A 88 -2.95 41.28 -10.06
CA PHE A 88 -3.46 40.10 -10.74
C PHE A 88 -4.99 40.06 -10.53
N HIS A 89 -5.72 40.00 -11.64
CA HIS A 89 -7.18 40.02 -11.65
C HIS A 89 -7.72 38.94 -12.59
N ILE A 90 -8.82 38.31 -12.20
CA ILE A 90 -9.51 37.27 -12.97
C ILE A 90 -10.97 37.71 -13.12
N SER A 91 -11.53 37.44 -14.29
CA SER A 91 -12.94 37.70 -14.57
C SER A 91 -13.73 36.39 -14.62
N TYR A 92 -14.98 36.38 -14.13
CA TYR A 92 -15.85 35.21 -14.20
C TYR A 92 -17.31 35.54 -14.48
N ARG A 93 -18.04 34.58 -15.06
CA ARG A 93 -19.48 34.66 -15.32
C ARG A 93 -20.20 33.38 -14.88
N PHE A 94 -21.48 33.49 -14.55
CA PHE A 94 -22.31 32.33 -14.24
C PHE A 94 -23.76 32.51 -14.72
N PRO A 95 -24.51 31.42 -14.95
CA PRO A 95 -25.79 31.48 -15.66
C PRO A 95 -26.86 32.40 -15.05
N LYS A 96 -26.82 32.65 -13.73
CA LYS A 96 -27.78 33.51 -13.02
C LYS A 96 -27.39 35.00 -12.95
N CYS A 97 -26.18 35.37 -13.40
CA CYS A 97 -25.73 36.76 -13.50
C CYS A 97 -24.80 36.90 -14.72
N PRO A 98 -25.32 37.31 -15.89
CA PRO A 98 -24.54 37.30 -17.14
C PRO A 98 -23.51 38.44 -17.28
N GLY A 99 -23.44 39.37 -16.31
CA GLY A 99 -22.42 40.41 -16.26
C GLY A 99 -21.07 39.86 -15.79
N ILE A 100 -19.97 40.36 -16.37
CA ILE A 100 -18.60 40.01 -15.94
C ILE A 100 -18.39 40.48 -14.50
N GLN A 101 -17.97 39.57 -13.63
CA GLN A 101 -17.49 39.91 -12.29
C GLN A 101 -15.98 39.76 -12.24
N GLU A 102 -15.29 40.69 -11.55
CA GLU A 102 -13.84 40.69 -11.42
C GLU A 102 -13.41 40.41 -9.98
N ILE A 103 -12.42 39.53 -9.84
CA ILE A 103 -11.76 39.24 -8.59
C ILE A 103 -10.36 39.84 -8.64
N THR A 104 -10.02 40.63 -7.63
CA THR A 104 -8.74 41.34 -7.51
C THR A 104 -8.07 41.01 -6.18
N GLY A 105 -6.75 41.18 -6.10
CA GLY A 105 -5.99 40.98 -4.86
C GLY A 105 -5.57 39.54 -4.57
N ILE A 106 -5.51 38.72 -5.62
CA ILE A 106 -5.05 37.32 -5.57
C ILE A 106 -3.56 37.26 -5.90
N ASP A 107 -2.77 36.46 -5.19
CA ASP A 107 -1.40 36.11 -5.57
C ASP A 107 -1.40 34.77 -6.33
N PRO A 108 -1.08 34.74 -7.63
CA PRO A 108 -1.18 33.53 -8.43
C PRO A 108 -0.18 32.44 -8.05
N SER A 109 0.83 32.74 -7.22
CA SER A 109 1.78 31.76 -6.70
C SER A 109 1.37 31.14 -5.37
N GLN A 110 0.43 31.77 -4.65
CA GLN A 110 0.02 31.35 -3.30
C GLN A 110 -1.44 30.91 -3.26
N ASN A 111 -2.30 31.55 -4.04
CA ASN A 111 -3.71 31.19 -4.09
C ASN A 111 -3.93 30.04 -5.08
N THR A 112 -4.71 29.08 -4.62
CA THR A 112 -5.06 27.87 -5.35
C THR A 112 -6.37 28.03 -6.12
N VAL A 113 -6.68 27.07 -7.00
CA VAL A 113 -8.00 27.02 -7.66
C VAL A 113 -9.12 26.86 -6.63
N GLU A 114 -8.89 26.15 -5.52
CA GLU A 114 -9.83 26.01 -4.41
C GLU A 114 -10.07 27.35 -3.68
N ASP A 115 -9.03 28.16 -3.46
CA ASP A 115 -9.19 29.51 -2.89
C ASP A 115 -10.07 30.40 -3.78
N LEU A 116 -9.90 30.28 -5.10
CA LEU A 116 -10.71 31.00 -6.09
C LEU A 116 -12.18 30.56 -6.05
N MET A 117 -12.44 29.25 -5.91
CA MET A 117 -13.79 28.70 -5.73
C MET A 117 -14.46 29.22 -4.45
N LEU A 118 -13.73 29.21 -3.33
CA LEU A 118 -14.22 29.69 -2.04
C LEU A 118 -14.54 31.18 -2.07
N GLN A 119 -13.71 31.98 -2.73
CA GLN A 119 -13.92 33.41 -2.88
C GLN A 119 -15.16 33.72 -3.75
N ILE A 120 -15.34 33.00 -4.87
CA ILE A 120 -16.54 33.13 -5.72
C ILE A 120 -17.82 32.74 -4.96
N CYS A 121 -17.78 31.67 -4.17
CA CYS A 121 -18.90 31.28 -3.32
C CYS A 121 -19.22 32.35 -2.26
N HIS A 122 -18.19 32.95 -1.65
CA HIS A 122 -18.35 34.00 -0.64
C HIS A 122 -18.93 35.29 -1.24
N GLU A 123 -18.37 35.79 -2.35
CA GLU A 123 -18.81 37.03 -3.02
C GLU A 123 -20.26 36.92 -3.54
N ASN A 124 -20.69 35.74 -3.97
CA ASN A 124 -22.05 35.49 -4.45
C ASN A 124 -23.03 34.98 -3.36
N LYS A 125 -22.61 34.97 -2.09
CA LYS A 125 -23.43 34.54 -0.93
C LYS A 125 -24.08 33.17 -1.13
N VAL A 126 -23.29 32.22 -1.62
CA VAL A 126 -23.74 30.86 -1.96
C VAL A 126 -23.92 30.02 -0.68
N ASP A 127 -24.99 29.22 -0.65
CA ASP A 127 -25.34 28.37 0.50
C ASP A 127 -24.27 27.28 0.77
N ARG A 128 -24.13 26.83 2.04
CA ARG A 128 -23.08 25.91 2.51
C ARG A 128 -23.07 24.53 1.82
N ASN A 129 -24.18 24.17 1.17
CA ASN A 129 -24.35 22.89 0.46
C ASN A 129 -24.00 22.96 -1.04
N MET A 130 -23.64 24.15 -1.54
CA MET A 130 -23.29 24.37 -2.93
C MET A 130 -21.79 24.73 -3.03
N SER A 131 -21.12 24.16 -4.02
CA SER A 131 -19.77 24.49 -4.46
C SER A 131 -19.83 25.19 -5.82
N VAL A 132 -18.67 25.59 -6.35
CA VAL A 132 -18.57 26.18 -7.69
C VAL A 132 -17.53 25.41 -8.51
N CYS A 133 -17.96 24.88 -9.66
CA CYS A 133 -17.05 24.35 -10.67
C CYS A 133 -16.59 25.49 -11.56
N LEU A 134 -15.29 25.60 -11.79
CA LEU A 134 -14.70 26.59 -12.68
C LEU A 134 -14.32 25.95 -14.01
N TYR A 135 -14.55 26.68 -15.10
CA TYR A 135 -14.23 26.32 -16.46
C TYR A 135 -13.51 27.47 -17.16
N THR A 136 -12.62 27.18 -18.11
CA THR A 136 -12.08 28.21 -19.01
C THR A 136 -13.14 28.67 -20.02
N ALA A 137 -12.91 29.79 -20.69
CA ALA A 137 -13.81 30.32 -21.73
C ALA A 137 -14.10 29.32 -22.87
N ASP A 138 -13.19 28.38 -23.15
CA ASP A 138 -13.34 27.33 -24.17
C ASP A 138 -14.06 26.06 -23.66
N GLY A 139 -14.51 26.06 -22.40
CA GLY A 139 -15.29 24.96 -21.81
C GLY A 139 -14.48 23.84 -21.17
N MET A 140 -13.17 24.01 -20.96
CA MET A 140 -12.36 23.01 -20.23
C MET A 140 -12.54 23.16 -18.72
N PRO A 141 -12.75 22.06 -17.97
CA PRO A 141 -12.89 22.12 -16.52
C PRO A 141 -11.55 22.46 -15.86
N LEU A 142 -11.58 23.40 -14.92
CA LEU A 142 -10.47 23.68 -14.01
C LEU A 142 -10.56 22.90 -12.69
N THR A 143 -11.72 22.28 -12.43
CA THR A 143 -12.11 21.71 -11.12
C THR A 143 -12.60 20.25 -11.23
N ASP A 144 -12.07 19.51 -12.21
CA ASP A 144 -12.41 18.12 -12.52
C ASP A 144 -11.78 17.08 -11.59
N ASP A 145 -10.67 17.42 -10.92
CA ASP A 145 -10.00 16.57 -9.93
C ASP A 145 -9.70 17.38 -8.65
N PRO A 146 -10.11 16.88 -7.46
CA PRO A 146 -9.78 17.50 -6.17
C PRO A 146 -8.28 17.75 -5.95
N PHE A 147 -7.40 16.90 -6.50
CA PHE A 147 -5.95 17.05 -6.39
C PHE A 147 -5.42 18.29 -7.13
N PHE A 148 -6.02 18.66 -8.26
CA PHE A 148 -5.59 19.85 -9.00
C PHE A 148 -6.19 21.15 -8.44
N ASN A 149 -7.23 21.05 -7.60
CA ASN A 149 -7.82 22.21 -6.95
C ASN A 149 -6.85 22.86 -5.95
N THR A 150 -5.91 22.08 -5.40
CA THR A 150 -4.88 22.55 -4.46
C THR A 150 -3.65 23.14 -5.15
N TRP A 151 -3.61 23.19 -6.48
CA TRP A 151 -2.49 23.76 -7.25
C TRP A 151 -2.64 25.28 -7.37
N SER A 152 -1.51 25.99 -7.42
CA SER A 152 -1.52 27.45 -7.58
C SER A 152 -2.05 27.86 -8.96
N LEU A 153 -2.55 29.09 -9.09
CA LEU A 153 -3.02 29.61 -10.38
C LEU A 153 -1.89 29.64 -11.44
N ASN A 154 -0.63 29.83 -11.01
CA ASN A 154 0.54 29.74 -11.88
C ASN A 154 0.79 28.33 -12.41
N ASP A 155 0.66 27.30 -11.56
CA ASP A 155 0.86 25.90 -11.94
C ASP A 155 -0.22 25.41 -12.91
N ARG A 156 -1.41 26.04 -12.87
CA ARG A 156 -2.51 25.83 -13.83
C ARG A 156 -2.44 26.74 -15.05
N HIS A 157 -1.36 27.54 -15.19
CA HIS A 157 -1.13 28.49 -16.29
C HIS A 157 -2.25 29.52 -16.49
N ILE A 158 -2.93 29.94 -15.41
CA ILE A 158 -3.99 30.95 -15.48
C ILE A 158 -3.35 32.33 -15.48
N ALA A 159 -3.43 33.04 -16.60
CA ALA A 159 -2.87 34.39 -16.74
C ALA A 159 -3.80 35.46 -16.16
N SER A 160 -3.24 36.60 -15.71
CA SER A 160 -4.05 37.76 -15.30
C SER A 160 -4.89 38.25 -16.48
N GLY A 161 -6.16 38.56 -16.23
CA GLY A 161 -7.16 38.96 -17.22
C GLY A 161 -7.91 37.79 -17.87
N SER A 162 -7.67 36.55 -17.44
CA SER A 162 -8.40 35.37 -17.93
C SER A 162 -9.89 35.45 -17.56
N GLU A 163 -10.74 34.92 -18.45
CA GLU A 163 -12.18 34.83 -18.26
C GLU A 163 -12.60 33.37 -17.99
N LEU A 164 -13.30 33.17 -16.87
CA LEU A 164 -13.75 31.87 -16.38
C LEU A 164 -15.27 31.75 -16.36
N TYR A 165 -15.78 30.54 -16.57
CA TYR A 165 -17.18 30.20 -16.34
C TYR A 165 -17.33 29.48 -15.01
N ALA A 166 -18.15 30.05 -14.12
CA ALA A 166 -18.49 29.48 -12.83
C ALA A 166 -19.86 28.80 -12.91
N ILE A 167 -19.93 27.53 -12.52
CA ILE A 167 -21.18 26.78 -12.42
C ILE A 167 -21.33 26.33 -10.97
N PHE A 168 -22.32 26.88 -10.28
CA PHE A 168 -22.63 26.46 -8.91
C PHE A 168 -23.32 25.10 -8.92
N THR A 169 -22.72 24.12 -8.26
CA THR A 169 -23.17 22.73 -8.19
C THR A 169 -23.27 22.29 -6.73
N PRO A 170 -24.16 21.35 -6.39
CA PRO A 170 -24.12 20.67 -5.10
C PRO A 170 -22.75 20.01 -4.88
N ARG A 171 -22.19 20.12 -3.67
CA ARG A 171 -20.81 19.69 -3.34
C ARG A 171 -20.55 18.19 -3.61
N GLU A 172 -21.62 17.40 -3.65
CA GLU A 172 -21.67 15.96 -3.96
C GLU A 172 -21.24 15.60 -5.40
N ASN A 173 -21.30 16.54 -6.34
CA ASN A 173 -21.02 16.28 -7.77
C ASN A 173 -19.54 16.47 -8.19
N LEU A 174 -18.67 16.88 -7.26
CA LEU A 174 -17.25 17.18 -7.53
C LEU A 174 -16.31 16.00 -7.21
N THR A 175 -16.84 14.94 -6.62
CA THR A 175 -16.13 13.68 -6.40
C THR A 175 -16.51 12.71 -7.51
N GLU A 176 -15.61 12.59 -8.51
CA GLU A 176 -15.44 11.51 -9.50
C GLU A 176 -15.80 11.79 -10.99
N LEU A 177 -14.79 11.61 -11.85
CA LEU A 177 -14.88 11.31 -13.28
C LEU A 177 -13.92 10.14 -13.61
N PRO A 178 -14.36 9.02 -14.24
CA PRO A 178 -13.47 7.94 -14.65
C PRO A 178 -13.08 8.04 -16.15
N PRO A 179 -11.82 7.76 -16.57
CA PRO A 179 -11.49 7.55 -17.98
C PRO A 179 -10.96 6.15 -18.34
N THR A 180 -11.81 5.41 -19.05
CA THR A 180 -11.66 4.71 -20.35
C THR A 180 -10.33 4.03 -20.79
N GLN A 181 -10.38 2.70 -20.97
CA GLN A 181 -9.54 1.90 -21.89
C GLN A 181 -10.30 1.53 -23.20
N ARG A 182 -9.60 1.50 -24.35
CA ARG A 182 -9.92 0.65 -25.53
C ARG A 182 -8.78 -0.39 -25.67
N GLN A 183 -9.01 -1.67 -25.32
CA GLN A 183 -9.36 -2.84 -26.18
C GLN A 183 -8.33 -3.18 -27.28
N ALA A 184 -7.82 -4.40 -27.47
CA ALA A 184 -8.02 -5.71 -26.84
C ALA A 184 -6.93 -6.72 -27.31
N ASN A 185 -6.59 -7.73 -26.47
CA ASN A 185 -6.63 -9.16 -26.83
C ASN A 185 -6.42 -10.08 -25.61
N ILE A 186 -7.57 -10.41 -24.98
CA ILE A 186 -8.02 -11.64 -24.31
C ILE A 186 -6.97 -12.65 -23.79
N ARG A 187 -6.79 -12.65 -22.46
CA ARG A 187 -6.86 -13.84 -21.59
C ARG A 187 -7.93 -13.59 -20.50
N ASN A 188 -8.63 -14.64 -20.10
CA ASN A 188 -9.96 -14.59 -19.47
C ASN A 188 -9.91 -15.08 -18.01
N GLU A 189 -8.95 -14.63 -17.21
CA GLU A 189 -8.80 -15.05 -15.80
C GLU A 189 -8.53 -13.82 -14.91
N GLY A 190 -9.35 -13.67 -13.88
CA GLY A 190 -9.30 -12.64 -12.85
C GLY A 190 -10.41 -12.92 -11.82
N PRO A 191 -10.20 -12.70 -10.51
CA PRO A 191 -11.14 -13.10 -9.48
C PRO A 191 -12.23 -12.03 -9.31
N SER A 192 -13.51 -12.45 -9.33
CA SER A 192 -14.61 -11.66 -8.72
C SER A 192 -15.25 -12.50 -7.61
N VAL A 193 -14.39 -13.25 -6.92
CA VAL A 193 -14.60 -14.42 -6.06
C VAL A 193 -15.56 -15.45 -6.72
N ILE A 194 -15.03 -16.05 -7.80
CA ILE A 194 -15.59 -17.03 -8.75
C ILE A 194 -17.07 -16.76 -9.10
N ARG A 195 -17.28 -15.50 -9.56
CA ARG A 195 -18.54 -14.85 -9.96
C ARG A 195 -19.69 -15.07 -8.97
N CYS A 196 -19.36 -14.85 -7.70
CA CYS A 196 -20.15 -15.08 -6.48
C CYS A 196 -20.40 -16.57 -6.13
N HIS A 197 -19.47 -17.44 -6.50
CA HIS A 197 -19.58 -18.90 -6.42
C HIS A 197 -20.80 -19.47 -7.17
N ILE A 198 -20.97 -18.87 -8.36
CA ILE A 198 -21.81 -19.26 -9.51
C ILE A 198 -23.32 -19.06 -9.27
N ALA A 199 -23.63 -17.98 -8.57
CA ALA A 199 -24.97 -17.58 -8.12
C ALA A 199 -25.60 -18.54 -7.09
N LEU A 200 -24.75 -19.26 -6.33
CA LEU A 200 -25.07 -20.24 -5.28
C LEU A 200 -25.68 -21.57 -5.78
N GLN A 201 -25.29 -22.02 -6.98
CA GLN A 201 -25.56 -23.35 -7.54
C GLN A 201 -27.03 -23.63 -7.96
N LYS A 202 -27.45 -23.12 -9.13
CA LYS A 202 -28.59 -23.52 -9.99
C LYS A 202 -29.55 -24.64 -9.45
N ARG A 203 -30.29 -24.28 -8.39
CA ARG A 203 -31.54 -24.81 -7.78
C ARG A 203 -31.85 -26.31 -7.83
N LYS A 204 -32.35 -26.83 -6.70
CA LYS A 204 -33.34 -27.93 -6.71
C LYS A 204 -34.78 -27.57 -6.32
N HIS A 205 -35.06 -26.33 -5.90
CA HIS A 205 -36.44 -25.89 -5.65
C HIS A 205 -36.73 -24.53 -6.30
N CYS A 206 -37.39 -24.55 -7.46
CA CYS A 206 -37.93 -23.33 -8.06
C CYS A 206 -39.40 -23.14 -7.69
N GLY A 207 -39.72 -21.95 -7.20
CA GLY A 207 -41.06 -21.40 -7.14
C GLY A 207 -41.01 -19.95 -6.69
N ASP A 208 -41.04 -19.73 -5.38
CA ASP A 208 -41.44 -18.42 -4.84
C ASP A 208 -40.35 -17.69 -4.05
N GLU A 209 -39.54 -18.33 -3.20
CA GLU A 209 -38.58 -17.61 -2.33
C GLU A 209 -37.58 -16.73 -3.10
N PHE A 210 -37.03 -17.23 -4.20
CA PHE A 210 -36.12 -16.44 -5.02
C PHE A 210 -36.81 -15.26 -5.70
N LYS A 211 -38.09 -15.40 -6.08
CA LYS A 211 -38.86 -14.27 -6.62
C LYS A 211 -39.06 -13.20 -5.55
N LYS A 212 -39.21 -13.59 -4.28
CA LYS A 212 -39.30 -12.66 -3.16
C LYS A 212 -37.96 -11.95 -2.86
N VAL A 213 -36.83 -12.66 -2.93
CA VAL A 213 -35.48 -12.04 -2.84
C VAL A 213 -35.27 -11.04 -3.97
N VAL A 214 -35.70 -11.38 -5.19
CA VAL A 214 -35.62 -10.46 -6.33
C VAL A 214 -36.56 -9.27 -6.14
N ALA A 215 -37.77 -9.46 -5.60
CA ALA A 215 -38.67 -8.37 -5.24
C ALA A 215 -38.06 -7.44 -4.17
N TYR A 216 -37.33 -8.00 -3.20
CA TYR A 216 -36.56 -7.24 -2.22
C TYR A 216 -35.44 -6.43 -2.88
N ILE A 217 -34.63 -7.06 -3.73
CA ILE A 217 -33.56 -6.38 -4.50
C ILE A 217 -34.17 -5.30 -5.41
N ARG A 218 -35.34 -5.51 -6.01
CA ARG A 218 -36.05 -4.50 -6.80
C ARG A 218 -36.44 -3.30 -5.95
N ARG A 219 -37.01 -3.52 -4.76
CA ARG A 219 -37.33 -2.44 -3.82
C ARG A 219 -36.07 -1.66 -3.44
N LEU A 220 -34.97 -2.35 -3.18
CA LEU A 220 -33.68 -1.72 -2.85
C LEU A 220 -33.06 -0.95 -4.03
N SER A 221 -33.17 -1.48 -5.26
CA SER A 221 -32.48 -0.96 -6.44
C SER A 221 -33.29 0.00 -7.31
N GLY A 222 -34.56 0.26 -6.99
CA GLY A 222 -35.40 1.22 -7.72
C GLY A 222 -35.66 0.83 -9.19
N CYS A 223 -35.78 -0.48 -9.48
CA CYS A 223 -35.95 -1.03 -10.84
C CYS A 223 -34.72 -0.88 -11.76
N ASN A 224 -33.50 -0.92 -11.19
CA ASN A 224 -32.25 -0.90 -11.94
C ASN A 224 -32.20 -1.99 -13.06
N ALA A 225 -31.84 -1.57 -14.27
CA ALA A 225 -31.77 -2.43 -15.45
C ALA A 225 -30.72 -3.55 -15.37
N LEU A 226 -29.63 -3.36 -14.60
CA LEU A 226 -28.60 -4.38 -14.36
C LEU A 226 -29.12 -5.49 -13.44
N ALA A 227 -29.93 -5.14 -12.42
CA ALA A 227 -30.57 -6.12 -11.55
C ALA A 227 -31.57 -7.01 -12.32
N GLN A 228 -32.28 -6.44 -13.31
CA GLN A 228 -33.15 -7.19 -14.21
C GLN A 228 -32.37 -8.11 -15.17
N SER A 229 -31.21 -7.65 -15.63
CA SER A 229 -30.31 -8.45 -16.48
C SER A 229 -29.72 -9.62 -15.71
N LEU A 230 -29.37 -9.42 -14.42
CA LEU A 230 -28.99 -10.49 -13.49
C LEU A 230 -30.11 -11.53 -13.35
N PHE A 231 -31.37 -11.11 -13.18
CA PHE A 231 -32.51 -12.02 -13.09
C PHE A 231 -32.68 -12.91 -14.33
N GLN A 232 -32.59 -12.34 -15.54
CA GLN A 232 -32.70 -13.09 -16.80
C GLN A 232 -31.53 -14.06 -17.00
N MET A 233 -30.32 -13.68 -16.60
CA MET A 233 -29.15 -14.57 -16.65
C MET A 233 -29.26 -15.74 -15.66
N ILE A 234 -29.74 -15.49 -14.44
CA ILE A 234 -29.93 -16.53 -13.42
C ILE A 234 -31.06 -17.49 -13.83
N CYS A 235 -32.15 -16.98 -14.41
CA CYS A 235 -33.29 -17.82 -14.84
C CYS A 235 -33.04 -18.57 -16.16
N GLY A 236 -32.25 -17.99 -17.08
CA GLY A 236 -32.14 -18.47 -18.47
C GLY A 236 -31.12 -19.58 -18.70
N ASN A 237 -30.26 -19.90 -17.72
CA ASN A 237 -29.22 -20.92 -17.87
C ASN A 237 -28.27 -20.67 -19.08
N LEU A 238 -27.98 -19.40 -19.40
CA LEU A 238 -27.31 -19.00 -20.65
C LEU A 238 -25.81 -18.78 -20.50
N HIS A 239 -25.07 -19.08 -21.58
CA HIS A 239 -23.66 -18.69 -21.71
C HIS A 239 -23.54 -17.22 -22.07
N VAL A 240 -22.69 -16.49 -21.34
CA VAL A 240 -22.52 -15.05 -21.48
C VAL A 240 -21.10 -14.67 -21.90
N THR A 241 -21.01 -13.61 -22.70
CA THR A 241 -19.75 -13.06 -23.21
C THR A 241 -18.93 -12.39 -22.10
N ARG A 242 -17.65 -12.09 -22.36
CA ARG A 242 -16.76 -11.42 -21.40
C ARG A 242 -17.32 -10.07 -20.92
N ASN A 243 -17.87 -9.26 -21.82
CA ASN A 243 -18.39 -7.94 -21.47
C ASN A 243 -19.65 -8.02 -20.60
N GLN A 244 -20.52 -9.00 -20.87
CA GLN A 244 -21.72 -9.27 -20.07
C GLN A 244 -21.35 -9.77 -18.66
N LYS A 245 -20.29 -10.57 -18.56
CA LYS A 245 -19.73 -11.00 -17.27
C LYS A 245 -19.19 -9.84 -16.44
N ILE A 246 -18.56 -8.85 -17.08
CA ILE A 246 -18.05 -7.65 -16.41
C ILE A 246 -19.21 -6.80 -15.88
N ALA A 247 -20.22 -6.52 -16.71
CA ALA A 247 -21.39 -5.73 -16.30
C ALA A 247 -22.17 -6.35 -15.13
N VAL A 248 -22.22 -7.68 -15.04
CA VAL A 248 -22.82 -8.40 -13.90
C VAL A 248 -22.00 -8.27 -12.63
N VAL A 249 -20.68 -8.40 -12.74
CA VAL A 249 -19.77 -8.23 -11.59
C VAL A 249 -19.89 -6.82 -11.04
N GLU A 250 -19.88 -5.82 -11.91
CA GLU A 250 -20.06 -4.41 -11.54
C GLU A 250 -21.41 -4.18 -10.83
N GLY A 251 -22.51 -4.76 -11.31
CA GLY A 251 -23.81 -4.67 -10.65
C GLY A 251 -23.86 -5.33 -9.27
N LEU A 252 -23.17 -6.47 -9.08
CA LEU A 252 -23.08 -7.16 -7.79
C LEU A 252 -22.19 -6.42 -6.79
N TYR A 253 -21.10 -5.82 -7.28
CA TYR A 253 -20.23 -4.98 -6.47
C TYR A 253 -21.01 -3.84 -5.81
N PHE A 254 -21.75 -3.06 -6.62
CA PHE A 254 -22.57 -1.97 -6.10
C PHE A 254 -23.61 -2.46 -5.09
N LEU A 255 -24.29 -3.59 -5.38
CA LEU A 255 -25.28 -4.15 -4.45
C LEU A 255 -24.67 -4.55 -3.10
N PHE A 256 -23.50 -5.20 -3.08
CA PHE A 256 -22.87 -5.63 -1.83
C PHE A 256 -22.21 -4.49 -1.09
N ARG A 257 -21.64 -3.52 -1.80
CA ARG A 257 -21.02 -2.36 -1.16
C ARG A 257 -22.04 -1.59 -0.32
N GLU A 258 -23.27 -1.47 -0.80
CA GLU A 258 -24.40 -0.83 -0.10
C GLU A 258 -24.90 -1.62 1.12
N LEU A 259 -24.70 -2.95 1.14
CA LEU A 259 -25.08 -3.82 2.25
C LEU A 259 -24.02 -3.89 3.36
N LEU A 260 -22.78 -3.51 3.04
CA LEU A 260 -21.65 -3.52 3.96
C LEU A 260 -21.48 -2.14 4.61
N PRO A 261 -20.89 -2.05 5.81
CA PRO A 261 -20.62 -0.77 6.47
C PRO A 261 -19.84 0.21 5.58
N ASP A 262 -20.10 1.51 5.77
CA ASP A 262 -19.37 2.57 5.06
C ASP A 262 -17.89 2.61 5.48
N ARG A 263 -17.03 3.17 4.62
CA ARG A 263 -15.56 3.23 4.86
C ARG A 263 -15.17 3.93 6.17
N ASN A 264 -16.10 4.68 6.77
CA ASN A 264 -15.90 5.47 7.98
C ASN A 264 -16.51 4.85 9.24
N GLU A 265 -17.23 3.72 9.12
CA GLU A 265 -17.84 3.02 10.26
C GLU A 265 -17.06 1.74 10.56
N THR A 266 -16.52 1.64 11.78
CA THR A 266 -15.83 0.44 12.25
C THR A 266 -16.86 -0.58 12.76
N SER A 267 -16.89 -1.73 12.11
CA SER A 267 -17.71 -2.86 12.53
C SER A 267 -16.78 -4.07 12.73
N GLY A 268 -16.13 -4.13 13.91
CA GLY A 268 -15.14 -5.14 14.25
C GLY A 268 -13.68 -4.69 14.04
N PRO A 269 -12.70 -5.61 14.06
CA PRO A 269 -11.26 -5.28 14.09
C PRO A 269 -10.66 -4.84 12.74
N LYS A 270 -11.44 -4.86 11.64
CA LYS A 270 -10.95 -4.51 10.30
C LYS A 270 -11.94 -3.57 9.58
N VAL A 271 -11.42 -2.54 8.93
CA VAL A 271 -12.17 -1.71 7.97
C VAL A 271 -12.35 -2.51 6.67
N ILE A 272 -13.57 -2.57 6.14
CA ILE A 272 -13.85 -3.29 4.90
C ILE A 272 -13.50 -2.38 3.71
N GLU A 273 -12.46 -2.75 2.98
CA GLU A 273 -12.03 -2.05 1.77
C GLU A 273 -12.76 -2.57 0.53
N ASP A 274 -12.72 -1.82 -0.58
CA ASP A 274 -13.39 -2.20 -1.83
C ASP A 274 -12.90 -3.55 -2.39
N GLY A 275 -11.63 -3.89 -2.14
CA GLY A 275 -11.06 -5.20 -2.47
C GLY A 275 -11.67 -6.36 -1.69
N ASP A 276 -12.22 -6.09 -0.51
CA ASP A 276 -12.79 -7.10 0.39
C ASP A 276 -14.29 -7.37 0.11
N VAL A 277 -14.96 -6.53 -0.69
CA VAL A 277 -16.43 -6.61 -0.93
C VAL A 277 -16.87 -7.99 -1.45
N PHE A 278 -16.08 -8.59 -2.34
CA PHE A 278 -16.38 -9.91 -2.89
C PHE A 278 -15.92 -11.06 -1.99
N GLU A 279 -15.01 -10.81 -1.05
CA GLU A 279 -14.62 -11.79 -0.03
C GLU A 279 -15.79 -12.06 0.94
N TYR A 280 -16.59 -11.03 1.24
CA TYR A 280 -17.78 -11.12 2.08
C TYR A 280 -19.09 -11.39 1.32
N ALA A 281 -19.02 -11.78 0.04
CA ALA A 281 -20.20 -11.98 -0.81
C ALA A 281 -21.19 -13.03 -0.25
N ASN A 282 -20.69 -14.08 0.41
CA ASN A 282 -21.52 -15.11 1.05
C ASN A 282 -22.39 -14.54 2.19
N ILE A 283 -21.87 -13.59 2.97
CA ILE A 283 -22.58 -12.90 4.05
C ILE A 283 -23.66 -12.00 3.46
N CYS A 284 -23.33 -11.22 2.43
CA CYS A 284 -24.29 -10.35 1.74
C CYS A 284 -25.46 -11.15 1.14
N TRP A 285 -25.19 -12.31 0.52
CA TRP A 285 -26.24 -13.17 0.00
C TRP A 285 -27.12 -13.78 1.09
N ALA A 286 -26.55 -14.26 2.19
CA ALA A 286 -27.33 -14.80 3.31
C ALA A 286 -28.29 -13.75 3.90
N TYR A 287 -27.83 -12.50 3.99
CA TYR A 287 -28.65 -11.38 4.42
C TYR A 287 -29.81 -11.11 3.45
N LEU A 288 -29.53 -10.99 2.15
CA LEU A 288 -30.55 -10.78 1.12
C LEU A 288 -31.61 -11.89 1.09
N ILE A 289 -31.19 -13.15 1.25
CA ILE A 289 -32.10 -14.30 1.31
C ILE A 289 -33.04 -14.17 2.51
N THR A 290 -32.49 -13.83 3.67
CA THR A 290 -33.26 -13.70 4.92
C THR A 290 -34.29 -12.56 4.81
N GLN A 291 -33.88 -11.40 4.31
CA GLN A 291 -34.80 -10.26 4.15
C GLN A 291 -35.84 -10.49 3.04
N GLY A 292 -35.47 -11.22 1.99
CA GLY A 292 -36.36 -11.54 0.90
C GLY A 292 -37.51 -12.48 1.28
N GLN A 293 -37.42 -13.28 2.35
CA GLN A 293 -38.48 -14.21 2.73
C GLN A 293 -39.82 -13.51 3.07
N ASP A 294 -39.74 -12.26 3.53
CA ASP A 294 -40.86 -11.45 3.98
C ASP A 294 -41.54 -10.62 2.85
N GLU A 295 -41.01 -10.65 1.62
CA GLU A 295 -41.57 -9.88 0.51
C GLU A 295 -42.64 -10.62 -0.32
N SER A 296 -43.54 -9.87 -0.96
CA SER A 296 -44.56 -10.41 -1.88
C SER A 296 -44.14 -10.30 -3.35
N THR A 297 -44.53 -11.29 -4.16
CA THR A 297 -44.29 -11.36 -5.61
C THR A 297 -45.36 -10.68 -6.46
N ASP A 298 -46.45 -10.20 -5.86
CA ASP A 298 -47.65 -9.74 -6.59
C ASP A 298 -47.50 -8.35 -7.24
N LEU A 299 -46.36 -7.67 -7.01
CA LEU A 299 -46.09 -6.31 -7.50
C LEU A 299 -45.34 -6.27 -8.85
N GLU A 300 -45.09 -7.42 -9.47
CA GLU A 300 -44.25 -7.55 -10.66
C GLU A 300 -45.04 -7.24 -11.95
N THR A 301 -44.90 -6.02 -12.49
CA THR A 301 -45.49 -5.59 -13.79
C THR A 301 -44.39 -5.26 -14.81
N PHE A 302 -44.55 -5.70 -16.06
CA PHE A 302 -43.52 -5.59 -17.11
C PHE A 302 -44.03 -4.96 -18.41
N ALA A 303 -43.22 -4.11 -19.03
CA ALA A 303 -43.37 -3.61 -20.40
C ALA A 303 -42.32 -4.26 -21.30
N THR A 304 -42.72 -4.73 -22.48
CA THR A 304 -41.76 -5.30 -23.43
C THR A 304 -41.16 -4.19 -24.31
N ILE A 305 -39.83 -4.06 -24.30
CA ILE A 305 -39.07 -3.12 -25.12
C ILE A 305 -38.30 -3.88 -26.20
N SER A 306 -38.25 -3.35 -27.43
CA SER A 306 -37.45 -3.91 -28.53
C SER A 306 -35.98 -3.47 -28.40
N LEU A 307 -35.05 -4.41 -28.55
CA LEU A 307 -33.60 -4.12 -28.65
C LEU A 307 -33.13 -4.00 -30.11
N LYS A 308 -34.07 -4.07 -31.06
CA LYS A 308 -33.85 -3.87 -32.49
C LYS A 308 -34.33 -2.50 -32.94
N ALA A 309 -33.50 -1.83 -33.74
CA ALA A 309 -33.77 -0.55 -34.36
C ALA A 309 -34.88 -0.67 -35.41
N TYR A 310 -35.82 0.26 -35.36
CA TYR A 310 -36.80 0.45 -36.43
C TYR A 310 -36.25 1.42 -37.49
N PRO A 311 -36.45 1.19 -38.81
CA PRO A 311 -37.09 0.04 -39.46
C PRO A 311 -36.11 -1.09 -39.85
N THR A 312 -34.81 -0.92 -39.60
CA THR A 312 -33.75 -1.80 -40.12
C THR A 312 -33.78 -3.21 -39.53
N GLY A 313 -34.40 -3.40 -38.36
CA GLY A 313 -34.47 -4.69 -37.65
C GLY A 313 -33.13 -5.17 -37.09
N GLN A 314 -32.07 -4.35 -37.20
CA GLN A 314 -30.75 -4.62 -36.65
C GLN A 314 -30.72 -4.26 -35.17
N ARG A 315 -29.82 -4.88 -34.40
CA ARG A 315 -29.66 -4.55 -32.98
C ARG A 315 -29.18 -3.11 -32.83
N LEU A 316 -29.75 -2.38 -31.87
CA LEU A 316 -29.39 -0.99 -31.61
C LEU A 316 -27.90 -0.86 -31.25
N CYS A 317 -27.17 0.00 -31.97
CA CYS A 317 -25.75 0.28 -31.76
C CYS A 317 -25.56 1.56 -30.93
N GLU A 318 -26.19 2.66 -31.35
CA GLU A 318 -26.21 3.93 -30.61
C GLU A 318 -27.67 4.33 -30.34
N PRO A 319 -28.32 3.77 -29.30
CA PRO A 319 -29.73 3.98 -29.06
C PRO A 319 -30.02 5.41 -28.58
N VAL A 320 -30.97 6.08 -29.23
CA VAL A 320 -31.39 7.46 -28.95
C VAL A 320 -32.91 7.59 -28.90
N ARG A 321 -33.38 8.57 -28.13
CA ARG A 321 -34.78 8.98 -28.04
C ARG A 321 -34.97 10.28 -28.81
N VAL A 322 -36.09 10.35 -29.52
CA VAL A 322 -36.53 11.53 -30.27
C VAL A 322 -37.76 12.13 -29.57
N PRO A 323 -37.83 13.46 -29.38
CA PRO A 323 -38.95 14.12 -28.73
C PRO A 323 -40.31 13.76 -29.37
N GLY A 324 -41.30 13.42 -28.54
CA GLY A 324 -42.66 13.06 -28.97
C GLY A 324 -42.86 11.60 -29.39
N THR A 325 -41.79 10.85 -29.59
CA THR A 325 -41.86 9.43 -29.98
C THR A 325 -41.70 8.49 -28.77
N PRO A 326 -42.52 7.43 -28.64
CA PRO A 326 -42.34 6.42 -27.58
C PRO A 326 -41.23 5.40 -27.90
N GLU A 327 -40.73 5.37 -29.12
CA GLU A 327 -39.77 4.40 -29.62
C GLU A 327 -38.31 4.85 -29.44
N VAL A 328 -37.38 3.89 -29.53
CA VAL A 328 -35.94 4.13 -29.45
C VAL A 328 -35.33 3.82 -30.82
N PHE A 329 -34.56 4.76 -31.34
CA PHE A 329 -33.95 4.70 -32.68
C PHE A 329 -32.44 4.55 -32.58
N ASP A 330 -31.80 4.15 -33.68
CA ASP A 330 -30.34 4.26 -33.79
C ASP A 330 -29.95 5.69 -34.22
N ARG A 331 -28.90 6.25 -33.62
CA ARG A 331 -28.45 7.62 -33.89
C ARG A 331 -28.18 7.86 -35.37
N SER A 332 -27.61 6.89 -36.07
CA SER A 332 -27.32 6.98 -37.51
C SER A 332 -28.57 7.22 -38.35
N TYR A 333 -29.64 6.48 -38.05
CA TYR A 333 -30.94 6.60 -38.72
C TYR A 333 -31.58 7.98 -38.48
N VAL A 334 -31.51 8.50 -37.24
CA VAL A 334 -32.09 9.81 -36.92
C VAL A 334 -31.33 10.93 -37.65
N LEU A 335 -30.01 10.87 -37.70
CA LEU A 335 -29.18 11.86 -38.41
C LEU A 335 -29.40 11.85 -39.93
N GLU A 336 -29.58 10.67 -40.53
CA GLU A 336 -29.95 10.53 -41.93
C GLU A 336 -31.27 11.25 -42.23
N LYS A 337 -32.29 11.06 -41.38
CA LYS A 337 -33.60 11.72 -41.54
C LYS A 337 -33.56 13.23 -41.35
N ILE A 338 -32.71 13.71 -40.45
CA ILE A 338 -32.45 15.16 -40.29
C ILE A 338 -31.82 15.73 -41.56
N THR A 339 -30.84 15.02 -42.12
CA THR A 339 -30.10 15.46 -43.33
C THR A 339 -31.00 15.44 -44.58
N ASP A 340 -31.86 14.44 -44.71
CA ASP A 340 -32.81 14.30 -45.83
C ASP A 340 -34.01 15.24 -45.72
N GLY A 341 -34.18 15.96 -44.60
CA GLY A 341 -35.35 16.81 -44.35
C GLY A 341 -36.65 16.02 -44.19
N VAL A 342 -36.57 14.74 -43.82
CA VAL A 342 -37.72 13.84 -43.70
C VAL A 342 -38.20 13.78 -42.24
N LYS A 343 -39.50 13.98 -42.03
CA LYS A 343 -40.08 13.97 -40.68
C LYS A 343 -40.16 12.54 -40.10
N ILE A 344 -39.69 12.37 -38.86
CA ILE A 344 -39.86 11.11 -38.12
C ILE A 344 -41.34 10.98 -37.71
N PRO A 345 -41.97 9.81 -37.90
CA PRO A 345 -43.36 9.58 -37.50
C PRO A 345 -43.56 9.85 -36.01
N ASN A 346 -44.64 10.55 -35.64
CA ASN A 346 -44.99 10.92 -34.25
C ASN A 346 -43.93 11.79 -33.52
N CYS A 347 -43.02 12.43 -34.25
CA CYS A 347 -42.13 13.43 -33.66
C CYS A 347 -42.88 14.76 -33.49
N ASP A 348 -42.88 15.28 -32.26
CA ASP A 348 -43.58 16.52 -31.90
C ASP A 348 -42.86 17.76 -32.45
N GLU A 349 -41.56 17.68 -32.68
CA GLU A 349 -40.76 18.78 -33.22
C GLU A 349 -40.92 18.91 -34.75
N VAL A 350 -41.16 20.14 -35.21
CA VAL A 350 -41.33 20.45 -36.63
C VAL A 350 -39.98 20.46 -37.36
N ASN A 351 -38.92 20.90 -36.69
CA ASN A 351 -37.54 20.92 -37.20
C ASN A 351 -36.65 20.17 -36.21
N LEU A 352 -36.47 18.87 -36.44
CA LEU A 352 -35.61 18.05 -35.60
C LEU A 352 -34.14 18.42 -35.83
N LEU A 353 -33.48 18.95 -34.82
CA LEU A 353 -32.06 19.28 -34.86
C LEU A 353 -31.25 18.17 -34.17
N GLU A 354 -29.95 18.09 -34.45
CA GLU A 354 -29.07 17.13 -33.77
C GLU A 354 -29.06 17.34 -32.25
N SER A 355 -29.24 18.58 -31.79
CA SER A 355 -29.39 18.94 -30.38
C SER A 355 -30.69 18.44 -29.73
N SER A 356 -31.70 18.07 -30.54
CA SER A 356 -32.98 17.55 -30.06
C SER A 356 -32.92 16.06 -29.70
N ILE A 357 -31.84 15.36 -30.05
CA ILE A 357 -31.68 13.92 -29.84
C ILE A 357 -31.11 13.64 -28.44
N GLN A 358 -31.76 12.77 -27.67
CA GLN A 358 -31.25 12.35 -26.35
C GLN A 358 -30.72 10.91 -26.37
N ARG A 359 -29.58 10.66 -25.71
CA ARG A 359 -29.06 9.29 -25.57
C ARG A 359 -29.97 8.43 -24.68
N ALA A 360 -30.33 7.24 -25.17
CA ALA A 360 -31.07 6.24 -24.40
C ALA A 360 -30.12 5.39 -23.53
N LYS A 361 -29.53 6.00 -22.50
CA LYS A 361 -28.49 5.40 -21.63
C LYS A 361 -28.96 4.10 -20.94
N ASP A 362 -30.25 4.03 -20.62
CA ASP A 362 -30.93 2.86 -20.05
C ASP A 362 -30.90 1.66 -21.01
N ILE A 363 -31.25 1.87 -22.28
CA ILE A 363 -31.27 0.83 -23.31
C ILE A 363 -29.86 0.41 -23.72
N GLU A 364 -28.91 1.35 -23.74
CA GLU A 364 -27.49 1.08 -24.00
C GLU A 364 -26.92 0.08 -22.99
N LYS A 365 -27.15 0.31 -21.68
CA LYS A 365 -26.72 -0.60 -20.61
C LYS A 365 -27.40 -1.97 -20.69
N ILE A 366 -28.69 -2.03 -21.03
CA ILE A 366 -29.44 -3.30 -21.22
C ILE A 366 -28.90 -4.09 -22.40
N SER A 367 -28.65 -3.41 -23.53
CA SER A 367 -28.14 -4.06 -24.75
C SER A 367 -26.73 -4.65 -24.55
N LEU A 368 -25.91 -4.00 -23.72
CA LEU A 368 -24.56 -4.48 -23.37
C LEU A 368 -24.56 -5.66 -22.38
N SER A 369 -25.56 -5.74 -21.50
CA SER A 369 -25.64 -6.75 -20.44
C SER A 369 -26.34 -8.06 -20.86
N LEU A 370 -27.09 -8.07 -21.97
CA LEU A 370 -27.84 -9.25 -22.44
C LEU A 370 -27.24 -9.91 -23.70
N PRO A 371 -27.32 -11.25 -23.85
CA PRO A 371 -26.89 -11.96 -25.06
C PRO A 371 -27.46 -11.41 -26.36
N ALA A 372 -26.71 -11.58 -27.46
CA ALA A 372 -27.10 -11.17 -28.81
C ALA A 372 -28.46 -11.74 -29.26
N SER A 373 -28.85 -12.89 -28.69
CA SER A 373 -30.10 -13.61 -28.98
C SER A 373 -31.36 -12.96 -28.40
N PHE A 374 -31.25 -11.97 -27.50
CA PHE A 374 -32.41 -11.25 -26.97
C PHE A 374 -32.78 -10.10 -27.91
N ASP A 375 -33.95 -10.21 -28.53
CA ASP A 375 -34.52 -9.19 -29.40
C ASP A 375 -35.49 -8.27 -28.65
N ARG A 376 -36.03 -8.75 -27.53
CA ARG A 376 -37.03 -8.09 -26.70
C ARG A 376 -36.66 -8.24 -25.24
N PHE A 377 -36.93 -7.22 -24.45
CA PHE A 377 -36.61 -7.17 -23.03
C PHE A 377 -37.83 -6.74 -22.21
N PRO A 378 -38.27 -7.54 -21.21
CA PRO A 378 -39.29 -7.13 -20.27
C PRO A 378 -38.68 -6.17 -19.24
N LEU A 379 -38.94 -4.89 -19.38
CA LEU A 379 -38.57 -3.85 -18.43
C LEU A 379 -39.64 -3.74 -17.34
N TRP A 380 -39.25 -3.76 -16.06
CA TRP A 380 -40.19 -3.48 -14.96
C TRP A 380 -40.82 -2.08 -15.12
N ILE A 381 -42.14 -2.01 -15.02
CA ILE A 381 -42.89 -0.75 -15.04
C ILE A 381 -43.14 -0.30 -13.60
N PHE A 382 -42.90 0.98 -13.32
CA PHE A 382 -43.29 1.59 -12.06
C PHE A 382 -44.82 1.55 -11.90
N TYR A 383 -45.32 0.76 -10.95
CA TYR A 383 -46.68 0.88 -10.45
C TYR A 383 -46.63 1.45 -9.04
N ASN A 384 -47.14 2.68 -8.90
CA ASN A 384 -47.32 3.43 -7.66
C ASN A 384 -46.05 3.76 -6.85
N SER A 385 -45.72 5.05 -6.84
CA SER A 385 -45.13 5.78 -5.71
C SER A 385 -43.87 5.18 -5.07
N THR A 386 -42.82 4.92 -5.86
CA THR A 386 -41.45 5.08 -5.33
C THR A 386 -40.88 6.34 -5.97
N PRO A 387 -40.38 7.33 -5.18
CA PRO A 387 -39.94 8.60 -5.73
C PRO A 387 -38.83 8.37 -6.76
N GLN A 388 -38.95 9.00 -7.94
CA GLN A 388 -37.82 9.17 -8.85
C GLN A 388 -36.68 9.83 -8.07
N GLY A 389 -35.52 9.17 -7.99
CA GLY A 389 -34.31 9.74 -7.39
C GLY A 389 -33.88 9.17 -6.04
N CYS A 390 -34.39 8.02 -5.59
CA CYS A 390 -33.77 7.31 -4.47
C CYS A 390 -32.40 6.76 -4.91
N ASN A 391 -31.33 7.49 -4.58
CA ASN A 391 -30.01 6.90 -4.46
C ASN A 391 -30.11 5.75 -3.44
N PHE A 392 -29.46 4.63 -3.73
CA PHE A 392 -29.37 3.46 -2.85
C PHE A 392 -29.06 3.94 -1.43
N GLN A 393 -30.05 3.88 -0.54
CA GLN A 393 -29.85 4.16 0.87
C GLN A 393 -30.58 3.07 1.63
N ILE A 394 -29.79 2.21 2.26
CA ILE A 394 -30.28 1.11 3.08
C ILE A 394 -30.23 1.57 4.54
N GLU A 395 -31.38 1.58 5.22
CA GLU A 395 -31.39 1.68 6.68
C GLU A 395 -30.86 0.35 7.28
N GLN A 396 -29.57 0.31 7.63
CA GLN A 396 -28.98 -0.82 8.32
C GLN A 396 -29.48 -0.86 9.77
N LYS A 397 -30.52 -1.67 10.03
CA LYS A 397 -31.02 -1.92 11.41
C LYS A 397 -30.25 -3.00 12.16
N LYS A 398 -29.38 -3.76 11.49
CA LYS A 398 -28.61 -4.90 12.02
C LYS A 398 -27.10 -4.68 11.83
N THR A 399 -26.30 -5.21 12.74
CA THR A 399 -24.82 -5.11 12.69
C THR A 399 -24.22 -6.20 11.80
N PHE A 400 -23.00 -6.00 11.30
CA PHE A 400 -22.27 -7.02 10.52
C PHE A 400 -22.08 -8.33 11.30
N SER A 401 -21.89 -8.24 12.62
CA SER A 401 -21.83 -9.41 13.51
C SER A 401 -23.11 -10.24 13.48
N ASP A 402 -24.28 -9.61 13.39
CA ASP A 402 -25.56 -10.31 13.25
C ASP A 402 -25.64 -11.04 11.90
N MET A 403 -25.11 -10.43 10.84
CA MET A 403 -25.07 -11.05 9.50
C MET A 403 -24.18 -12.29 9.48
N PHE A 404 -23.06 -12.29 10.22
CA PHE A 404 -22.15 -13.44 10.31
C PHE A 404 -22.77 -14.64 11.04
N GLU A 405 -23.54 -14.40 12.11
CA GLU A 405 -24.29 -15.46 12.79
C GLU A 405 -25.41 -16.03 11.90
N ASP A 406 -26.04 -15.20 11.06
CA ASP A 406 -27.05 -15.65 10.10
C ASP A 406 -26.45 -16.57 9.02
N VAL A 407 -25.19 -16.37 8.59
CA VAL A 407 -24.49 -17.28 7.63
C VAL A 407 -24.34 -18.70 8.16
N LYS A 408 -24.12 -18.87 9.47
CA LYS A 408 -23.98 -20.21 10.08
C LYS A 408 -25.24 -21.07 9.93
N ARG A 409 -26.40 -20.45 9.68
CA ARG A 409 -27.66 -21.15 9.41
C ARG A 409 -27.72 -21.75 7.99
N TYR A 410 -26.86 -21.31 7.08
CA TYR A 410 -26.81 -21.73 5.69
C TYR A 410 -25.54 -22.54 5.42
N SER A 411 -25.53 -23.80 5.87
CA SER A 411 -24.37 -24.71 5.81
C SER A 411 -23.78 -24.92 4.40
N HIS A 412 -24.57 -24.71 3.35
CA HIS A 412 -24.16 -24.81 1.95
C HIS A 412 -23.32 -23.61 1.46
N LEU A 413 -23.26 -22.50 2.21
CA LEU A 413 -22.45 -21.32 1.91
C LEU A 413 -21.06 -21.39 2.55
N ILE A 414 -20.80 -22.42 3.36
CA ILE A 414 -19.54 -22.60 4.08
C ILE A 414 -18.55 -23.34 3.17
N VAL A 415 -17.42 -22.68 2.87
CA VAL A 415 -16.31 -23.31 2.14
C VAL A 415 -15.52 -24.22 3.07
N THR A 416 -15.52 -25.52 2.77
CA THR A 416 -14.95 -26.56 3.63
C THR A 416 -13.60 -27.02 3.07
N PRO A 417 -12.53 -27.06 3.90
CA PRO A 417 -11.22 -27.57 3.48
C PRO A 417 -11.27 -29.03 2.99
N PRO A 418 -10.49 -29.39 1.96
CA PRO A 418 -10.48 -30.74 1.38
C PRO A 418 -10.42 -31.87 2.42
N LEU A 419 -9.48 -31.82 3.38
CA LEU A 419 -9.27 -32.91 4.34
C LEU A 419 -10.47 -33.13 5.29
N GLN A 420 -11.27 -32.11 5.54
CA GLN A 420 -12.47 -32.23 6.38
C GLN A 420 -13.62 -32.96 5.66
N LEU A 421 -13.62 -32.99 4.32
CA LEU A 421 -14.64 -33.67 3.52
C LEU A 421 -14.58 -35.19 3.62
N ALA A 422 -13.43 -35.75 4.03
CA ALA A 422 -13.26 -37.19 4.18
C ALA A 422 -14.22 -37.80 5.22
N ASN A 423 -14.59 -37.02 6.23
CA ASN A 423 -15.44 -37.45 7.35
C ASN A 423 -16.89 -36.95 7.24
N MET A 424 -17.24 -36.28 6.14
CA MET A 424 -18.56 -35.68 5.93
C MET A 424 -19.56 -36.61 5.23
N GLY A 425 -20.84 -36.48 5.61
CA GLY A 425 -21.98 -37.14 4.97
C GLY A 425 -22.46 -36.41 3.72
N THR A 426 -23.72 -36.60 3.30
CA THR A 426 -24.29 -36.05 2.05
C THR A 426 -24.71 -34.57 2.10
N GLU A 427 -24.10 -33.76 2.95
CA GLU A 427 -24.43 -32.34 3.06
C GLU A 427 -23.72 -31.54 1.96
N ALA A 428 -24.49 -30.80 1.16
CA ALA A 428 -23.93 -29.94 0.12
C ALA A 428 -23.08 -28.82 0.75
N ARG A 429 -21.81 -28.73 0.34
CA ARG A 429 -20.88 -27.69 0.78
C ARG A 429 -19.96 -27.25 -0.36
N LEU A 430 -19.44 -26.05 -0.23
CA LEU A 430 -18.46 -25.50 -1.15
C LEU A 430 -17.06 -26.07 -0.83
N VAL A 431 -16.27 -26.36 -1.85
CA VAL A 431 -14.90 -26.88 -1.73
C VAL A 431 -14.00 -26.25 -2.78
N TYR A 432 -12.77 -25.89 -2.43
CA TYR A 432 -11.79 -25.49 -3.43
C TYR A 432 -11.31 -26.68 -4.26
N LEU A 433 -11.39 -26.54 -5.58
CA LEU A 433 -10.85 -27.49 -6.56
C LEU A 433 -9.43 -27.08 -7.01
N SER A 434 -9.09 -25.80 -6.91
CA SER A 434 -7.76 -25.19 -7.06
C SER A 434 -7.78 -23.80 -6.40
N GLU A 435 -6.65 -23.08 -6.34
CA GLU A 435 -6.58 -21.73 -5.74
C GLU A 435 -7.67 -20.79 -6.30
N ASP A 436 -7.94 -20.87 -7.60
CA ASP A 436 -8.95 -20.04 -8.29
C ASP A 436 -10.22 -20.79 -8.74
N ASN A 437 -10.45 -22.04 -8.30
CA ASN A 437 -11.63 -22.82 -8.68
C ASN A 437 -12.37 -23.38 -7.46
N LEU A 438 -13.69 -23.26 -7.46
CA LEU A 438 -14.58 -23.79 -6.45
C LEU A 438 -15.51 -24.83 -7.07
N GLY A 439 -15.71 -25.92 -6.37
CA GLY A 439 -16.71 -26.93 -6.67
C GLY A 439 -17.69 -27.10 -5.52
N VAL A 440 -18.74 -27.87 -5.77
CA VAL A 440 -19.69 -28.25 -4.72
C VAL A 440 -19.59 -29.73 -4.44
N TYR A 441 -19.33 -30.07 -3.19
CA TYR A 441 -19.41 -31.42 -2.69
C TYR A 441 -20.84 -31.96 -2.85
N LEU A 442 -20.99 -33.06 -3.57
CA LEU A 442 -22.26 -33.73 -3.80
C LEU A 442 -22.41 -34.92 -2.84
N SER A 443 -21.43 -35.83 -2.87
CA SER A 443 -21.42 -37.02 -2.03
C SER A 443 -20.05 -37.70 -2.06
N LYS A 444 -19.85 -38.61 -1.11
CA LYS A 444 -18.69 -39.50 -1.06
C LYS A 444 -18.84 -40.65 -2.05
N ASP A 445 -17.74 -41.04 -2.69
CA ASP A 445 -17.74 -42.22 -3.56
C ASP A 445 -17.94 -43.50 -2.72
N LYS A 446 -18.76 -44.43 -3.22
CA LYS A 446 -19.08 -45.67 -2.50
C LYS A 446 -17.94 -46.69 -2.51
N GLY A 447 -16.97 -46.56 -3.42
CA GLY A 447 -15.86 -47.50 -3.60
C GLY A 447 -14.54 -47.08 -2.96
N ASP A 448 -14.35 -45.78 -2.68
CA ASP A 448 -13.09 -45.24 -2.15
C ASP A 448 -13.36 -44.09 -1.15
N PRO A 449 -12.97 -44.25 0.13
CA PRO A 449 -13.28 -43.26 1.15
C PRO A 449 -12.55 -41.92 0.99
N PHE A 450 -11.58 -41.82 0.08
CA PHE A 450 -10.84 -40.59 -0.21
C PHE A 450 -11.29 -39.93 -1.52
N LYS A 451 -12.27 -40.50 -2.23
CA LYS A 451 -12.85 -39.89 -3.44
C LYS A 451 -14.19 -39.25 -3.16
N ILE A 452 -14.36 -38.05 -3.67
CA ILE A 452 -15.58 -37.26 -3.54
C ILE A 452 -16.10 -36.88 -4.93
N TRP A 453 -17.43 -36.86 -5.05
CA TRP A 453 -18.13 -36.32 -6.19
C TRP A 453 -18.31 -34.83 -5.99
N VAL A 454 -17.77 -34.03 -6.92
CA VAL A 454 -17.82 -32.58 -6.86
C VAL A 454 -18.37 -32.04 -8.17
N TYR A 455 -19.34 -31.15 -8.09
CA TYR A 455 -19.76 -30.36 -9.24
C TYR A 455 -18.78 -29.20 -9.43
N ASP A 456 -18.00 -29.23 -10.50
CA ASP A 456 -17.06 -28.15 -10.83
C ASP A 456 -17.84 -26.96 -11.39
N CYS A 457 -17.84 -25.88 -10.64
CA CYS A 457 -18.66 -24.72 -10.95
C CYS A 457 -18.14 -24.05 -12.24
N LEU A 458 -16.83 -23.95 -12.45
CA LEU A 458 -16.25 -23.28 -13.62
C LEU A 458 -16.53 -24.03 -14.93
N SER A 459 -16.38 -25.37 -14.93
CA SER A 459 -16.64 -26.19 -16.10
C SER A 459 -18.12 -26.58 -16.28
N GLY A 460 -18.92 -26.50 -15.21
CA GLY A 460 -20.33 -26.89 -15.21
C GLY A 460 -20.54 -28.41 -15.30
N THR A 461 -19.55 -29.21 -14.88
CA THR A 461 -19.58 -30.67 -14.99
C THR A 461 -19.31 -31.35 -13.66
N GLU A 462 -19.87 -32.55 -13.45
CA GLU A 462 -19.58 -33.38 -12.28
C GLU A 462 -18.25 -34.11 -12.48
N THR A 463 -17.35 -34.00 -11.51
CA THR A 463 -16.04 -34.64 -11.55
C THR A 463 -15.75 -35.35 -10.23
N ILE A 464 -15.00 -36.45 -10.31
CA ILE A 464 -14.52 -37.17 -9.14
C ILE A 464 -13.15 -36.61 -8.79
N LYS A 465 -12.94 -36.24 -7.53
CA LYS A 465 -11.67 -35.74 -7.02
C LYS A 465 -11.23 -36.54 -5.79
N ASN A 466 -9.94 -36.79 -5.68
CA ASN A 466 -9.37 -37.35 -4.47
C ASN A 466 -9.07 -36.23 -3.48
N VAL A 467 -9.52 -36.41 -2.24
CA VAL A 467 -9.37 -35.45 -1.14
C VAL A 467 -7.90 -35.16 -0.82
N ASN A 468 -7.05 -36.18 -0.83
CA ASN A 468 -5.62 -36.01 -0.50
C ASN A 468 -4.87 -35.29 -1.63
N ASP A 469 -5.25 -35.54 -2.88
CA ASP A 469 -4.67 -34.84 -4.02
C ASP A 469 -5.10 -33.36 -4.04
N LEU A 470 -6.37 -33.07 -3.73
CA LEU A 470 -6.86 -31.70 -3.55
C LEU A 470 -6.14 -30.99 -2.40
N ALA A 471 -5.99 -31.66 -1.26
CA ALA A 471 -5.25 -31.12 -0.13
C ALA A 471 -3.80 -30.80 -0.49
N LYS A 472 -3.15 -31.66 -1.27
CA LYS A 472 -1.78 -31.44 -1.74
C LYS A 472 -1.67 -30.28 -2.73
N ILE A 473 -2.64 -30.11 -3.62
CA ILE A 473 -2.71 -28.99 -4.58
C ILE A 473 -2.89 -27.66 -3.87
N LEU A 474 -3.74 -27.64 -2.83
CA LEU A 474 -4.11 -26.45 -2.06
C LEU A 474 -3.23 -26.23 -0.83
N ASN A 475 -2.21 -27.07 -0.64
CA ASN A 475 -1.33 -27.09 0.53
C ASN A 475 -2.11 -27.14 1.87
N ASP A 476 -3.25 -27.83 1.90
CA ASP A 476 -4.11 -28.01 3.08
C ASP A 476 -3.55 -29.13 3.95
N THR A 477 -2.99 -28.77 5.11
CA THR A 477 -2.38 -29.69 6.08
C THR A 477 -3.27 -29.94 7.31
N ARG A 478 -4.47 -29.38 7.33
CA ARG A 478 -5.37 -29.35 8.49
C ARG A 478 -6.21 -30.64 8.56
N THR A 479 -5.85 -31.57 9.44
CA THR A 479 -6.65 -32.79 9.69
C THR A 479 -7.61 -32.68 10.87
N ASP A 480 -7.49 -31.63 11.67
CA ASP A 480 -8.13 -31.51 12.97
C ASP A 480 -8.01 -30.07 13.49
N ASN A 481 -9.01 -29.61 14.26
CA ASN A 481 -9.15 -28.25 14.79
C ASN A 481 -8.05 -27.83 15.78
N THR A 482 -6.78 -27.76 15.37
CA THR A 482 -5.73 -27.04 16.10
C THR A 482 -4.56 -26.68 15.19
N VAL A 483 -4.06 -25.45 15.37
CA VAL A 483 -3.11 -24.69 14.53
C VAL A 483 -3.82 -23.92 13.41
N GLU A 484 -4.41 -22.79 13.80
CA GLU A 484 -4.90 -21.73 12.89
C GLU A 484 -3.69 -20.96 12.35
N VAL A 485 -2.97 -21.56 11.41
CA VAL A 485 -1.87 -20.88 10.70
C VAL A 485 -2.29 -20.82 9.24
N SER A 486 -2.53 -19.61 8.75
CA SER A 486 -3.09 -19.35 7.42
C SER A 486 -2.08 -19.60 6.30
N LYS A 487 -0.78 -19.53 6.60
CA LYS A 487 0.34 -19.69 5.65
C LYS A 487 1.33 -20.75 6.15
N THR A 488 2.16 -21.32 5.28
CA THR A 488 3.26 -22.19 5.76
C THR A 488 4.34 -21.32 6.43
N PRO A 489 4.63 -21.50 7.74
CA PRO A 489 5.57 -20.63 8.44
C PRO A 489 7.02 -20.93 8.03
N LYS A 490 7.80 -19.88 7.75
CA LYS A 490 9.24 -20.01 7.48
C LYS A 490 10.07 -20.13 8.76
N GLU A 491 9.59 -19.51 9.83
CA GLU A 491 10.25 -19.48 11.12
C GLU A 491 9.23 -19.63 12.26
N ALA A 492 9.55 -20.49 13.22
CA ALA A 492 8.78 -20.72 14.43
C ALA A 492 9.59 -20.25 15.63
N ILE A 493 9.02 -19.32 16.39
CA ILE A 493 9.69 -18.64 17.51
C ILE A 493 8.97 -19.02 18.81
N VAL A 494 9.68 -19.67 19.73
CA VAL A 494 9.23 -19.77 21.12
C VAL A 494 9.88 -18.66 21.91
N VAL A 495 9.05 -17.79 22.46
CA VAL A 495 9.45 -16.72 23.34
C VAL A 495 9.41 -17.24 24.78
N LEU A 496 10.57 -17.23 25.45
CA LEU A 496 10.68 -17.49 26.88
C LEU A 496 10.68 -16.15 27.62
N PHE A 497 9.60 -15.91 28.37
CA PHE A 497 9.41 -14.70 29.17
C PHE A 497 9.71 -15.01 30.64
N ASP A 498 10.76 -14.38 31.17
CA ASP A 498 11.07 -14.43 32.59
C ASP A 498 10.06 -13.57 33.36
N SER A 499 9.28 -14.20 34.23
CA SER A 499 8.34 -13.53 35.12
C SER A 499 8.73 -13.72 36.58
N SER A 500 10.01 -13.93 36.88
CA SER A 500 10.51 -14.08 38.25
C SER A 500 10.52 -12.74 38.99
N SER A 501 10.63 -12.78 40.33
CA SER A 501 10.63 -11.57 41.15
C SER A 501 11.82 -10.62 40.87
N SER A 502 12.93 -11.09 40.28
CA SER A 502 14.06 -10.22 39.90
C SER A 502 13.74 -9.31 38.71
N MET A 503 12.65 -9.59 37.98
CA MET A 503 12.13 -8.73 36.93
C MET A 503 11.45 -7.46 37.47
N MET A 504 11.23 -7.39 38.78
CA MET A 504 10.79 -6.18 39.50
C MET A 504 11.96 -5.32 40.01
N GLU A 505 13.19 -5.60 39.59
CA GLU A 505 14.32 -4.72 39.87
C GLU A 505 14.43 -3.62 38.80
N GLU A 506 15.16 -2.55 39.12
CA GLU A 506 15.46 -1.49 38.15
C GLU A 506 16.27 -2.05 36.96
N CYS A 507 15.91 -1.55 35.78
CA CYS A 507 16.47 -1.90 34.49
C CYS A 507 17.48 -0.84 34.08
N TYR A 508 18.75 -1.25 33.91
CA TYR A 508 19.84 -0.37 33.50
C TYR A 508 20.09 0.78 34.51
N ASP A 509 20.84 1.83 34.15
CA ASP A 509 21.26 2.86 35.11
C ASP A 509 20.12 3.72 35.68
N THR A 510 20.36 4.21 36.91
CA THR A 510 19.43 4.84 37.87
C THR A 510 18.68 6.09 37.39
N ALA A 511 18.96 6.60 36.19
CA ALA A 511 18.30 7.79 35.66
C ALA A 511 16.87 7.54 35.13
N SER A 512 16.53 6.29 34.79
CA SER A 512 15.27 5.98 34.08
C SER A 512 14.14 5.45 34.98
N GLN A 513 14.41 5.02 36.22
CA GLN A 513 13.45 4.39 37.15
C GLN A 513 12.58 3.27 36.54
N MET A 514 13.01 2.68 35.42
CA MET A 514 12.23 1.69 34.67
C MET A 514 12.47 0.29 35.21
N MET A 515 11.42 -0.52 35.35
CA MET A 515 11.54 -1.91 35.82
C MET A 515 11.93 -2.84 34.67
N ARG A 516 12.62 -3.95 34.96
CA ARG A 516 13.06 -4.92 33.91
C ARG A 516 11.88 -5.51 33.15
N ILE A 517 10.79 -5.83 33.84
CA ILE A 517 9.57 -6.36 33.21
C ILE A 517 8.96 -5.37 32.20
N ASP A 518 8.93 -4.08 32.53
CA ASP A 518 8.39 -3.04 31.64
C ASP A 518 9.28 -2.86 30.42
N ALA A 519 10.60 -2.93 30.59
CA ALA A 519 11.55 -2.87 29.48
C ALA A 519 11.34 -4.04 28.51
N VAL A 520 11.14 -5.25 29.04
CA VAL A 520 10.85 -6.44 28.23
C VAL A 520 9.50 -6.33 27.52
N LYS A 521 8.46 -5.79 28.16
CA LYS A 521 7.16 -5.54 27.51
C LYS A 521 7.31 -4.58 26.32
N GLN A 522 8.02 -3.46 26.49
CA GLN A 522 8.28 -2.52 25.39
C GLN A 522 9.11 -3.13 24.25
N ILE A 523 10.11 -3.96 24.59
CA ILE A 523 10.88 -4.74 23.61
C ILE A 523 9.95 -5.62 22.77
N PHE A 524 8.98 -6.31 23.39
CA PHE A 524 8.02 -7.14 22.66
C PHE A 524 7.02 -6.35 21.83
N ASP A 525 6.62 -5.16 22.28
CA ASP A 525 5.79 -4.27 21.46
C ASP A 525 6.54 -3.88 20.19
N SER A 526 7.81 -3.48 20.31
CA SER A 526 8.68 -3.18 19.16
C SER A 526 8.85 -4.39 18.25
N PHE A 527 9.22 -5.55 18.81
CA PHE A 527 9.36 -6.80 18.07
C PHE A 527 8.09 -7.16 17.28
N SER A 528 6.92 -7.06 17.91
CA SER A 528 5.64 -7.40 17.30
C SER A 528 5.24 -6.39 16.22
N ASN A 529 5.36 -5.10 16.50
CA ASN A 529 5.07 -4.02 15.54
C ASN A 529 5.93 -4.14 14.28
N ARG A 530 7.24 -4.31 14.45
CA ARG A 530 8.18 -4.42 13.33
C ARG A 530 8.00 -5.73 12.56
N SER A 531 7.71 -6.84 13.25
CA SER A 531 7.42 -8.12 12.58
C SER A 531 6.16 -8.04 11.71
N MET A 532 5.10 -7.35 12.16
CA MET A 532 3.90 -7.07 11.36
C MET A 532 4.22 -6.15 10.18
N ALA A 533 4.91 -5.04 10.42
CA ALA A 533 5.24 -4.06 9.38
C ALA A 533 6.12 -4.65 8.25
N TYR A 534 6.96 -5.64 8.57
CA TYR A 534 7.80 -6.31 7.58
C TYR A 534 7.16 -7.55 6.94
N ASP A 535 5.92 -7.90 7.31
CA ASP A 535 5.18 -9.09 6.84
C ASP A 535 6.02 -10.38 6.94
N PHE A 536 6.72 -10.56 8.07
CA PHE A 536 7.48 -11.79 8.26
C PHE A 536 6.56 -12.99 8.51
N GLN A 537 6.87 -14.11 7.85
CA GLN A 537 6.11 -15.37 7.97
C GLN A 537 6.51 -16.15 9.24
N HIS A 538 6.29 -15.52 10.38
CA HIS A 538 6.60 -16.03 11.72
C HIS A 538 5.35 -16.61 12.39
N VAL A 539 5.54 -17.70 13.12
CA VAL A 539 4.57 -18.18 14.11
C VAL A 539 5.20 -18.13 15.48
N ILE A 540 4.46 -17.63 16.46
CA ILE A 540 4.99 -17.32 17.78
C ILE A 540 4.25 -18.08 18.86
N CYS A 541 5.00 -18.60 19.82
CA CYS A 541 4.52 -19.24 21.04
C CYS A 541 5.11 -18.51 22.25
N LEU A 542 4.30 -18.29 23.29
CA LEU A 542 4.72 -17.63 24.52
C LEU A 542 4.75 -18.64 25.67
N VAL A 543 5.93 -18.79 26.27
CA VAL A 543 6.16 -19.59 27.48
C VAL A 543 6.65 -18.66 28.57
N MET A 544 5.88 -18.59 29.66
CA MET A 544 6.24 -17.85 30.86
C MET A 544 6.93 -18.80 31.84
N PHE A 545 7.97 -18.31 32.50
CA PHE A 545 8.64 -19.07 33.54
C PHE A 545 8.97 -18.25 34.78
N ASN A 546 8.69 -18.89 35.91
CA ASN A 546 9.04 -18.49 37.27
C ASN A 546 9.22 -19.77 38.11
N ASP A 547 8.58 -19.88 39.29
CA ASP A 547 8.56 -21.11 40.08
C ASP A 547 7.90 -22.27 39.30
N LYS A 548 7.15 -21.96 38.24
CA LYS A 548 6.57 -22.91 37.29
C LYS A 548 6.85 -22.46 35.86
N VAL A 549 6.86 -23.43 34.94
CA VAL A 549 6.97 -23.16 33.49
C VAL A 549 5.62 -23.44 32.86
N LYS A 550 5.02 -22.44 32.22
CA LYS A 550 3.68 -22.53 31.61
C LYS A 550 3.67 -21.93 30.20
N THR A 551 3.16 -22.70 29.23
CA THR A 551 2.80 -22.18 27.91
C THR A 551 1.52 -21.35 28.03
N LEU A 552 1.60 -20.04 27.82
CA LEU A 552 0.45 -19.13 27.87
C LEU A 552 -0.24 -19.05 26.50
N LEU A 553 0.55 -19.03 25.43
CA LEU A 553 0.06 -18.94 24.06
C LEU A 553 0.70 -20.06 23.23
N LYS A 554 -0.13 -20.87 22.58
CA LYS A 554 0.33 -21.83 21.56
C LYS A 554 0.73 -21.08 20.29
N PHE A 555 1.38 -21.77 19.35
CA PHE A 555 1.77 -21.16 18.07
C PHE A 555 0.59 -20.48 17.37
N THR A 556 0.75 -19.19 17.09
CA THR A 556 -0.21 -18.35 16.38
C THR A 556 0.51 -17.37 15.45
N GLU A 557 -0.18 -16.92 14.40
CA GLU A 557 0.23 -15.80 13.56
C GLU A 557 -0.31 -14.45 14.10
N ASN A 558 -1.28 -14.48 15.02
CA ASN A 558 -1.88 -13.28 15.58
C ASN A 558 -0.96 -12.65 16.66
N LEU A 559 -0.20 -11.64 16.25
CA LEU A 559 0.71 -10.91 17.13
C LEU A 559 0.00 -9.96 18.10
N GLU A 560 -1.26 -9.59 17.86
CA GLU A 560 -2.04 -8.78 18.81
C GLU A 560 -2.41 -9.59 20.05
N THR A 561 -2.90 -10.83 19.86
CA THR A 561 -3.13 -11.75 20.99
C THR A 561 -1.85 -12.01 21.78
N PHE A 562 -0.70 -12.09 21.09
CA PHE A 562 0.60 -12.21 21.75
C PHE A 562 0.90 -11.01 22.66
N LYS A 563 0.71 -9.78 22.15
CA LYS A 563 0.92 -8.56 22.95
C LYS A 563 0.01 -8.51 24.18
N GLU A 564 -1.27 -8.81 24.02
CA GLU A 564 -2.22 -8.83 25.13
C GLU A 564 -1.78 -9.78 26.25
N GLN A 565 -1.32 -10.98 25.87
CA GLN A 565 -0.81 -11.95 26.85
C GLN A 565 0.47 -11.48 27.52
N VAL A 566 1.39 -10.84 26.79
CA VAL A 566 2.63 -10.28 27.37
C VAL A 566 2.32 -9.16 28.37
N HIS A 567 1.40 -8.25 28.05
CA HIS A 567 1.04 -7.14 28.94
C HIS A 567 0.35 -7.62 30.23
N ALA A 568 -0.37 -8.74 30.17
CA ALA A 568 -1.03 -9.36 31.32
C ALA A 568 -0.08 -10.09 32.30
N ILE A 569 1.21 -10.25 31.97
CA ILE A 569 2.17 -10.93 32.85
C ILE A 569 2.60 -10.04 34.00
N GLU A 570 2.61 -10.62 35.21
CA GLU A 570 3.12 -10.04 36.45
C GLU A 570 4.29 -10.88 36.99
N ALA A 571 5.27 -10.21 37.59
CA ALA A 571 6.47 -10.85 38.12
C ALA A 571 6.25 -11.46 39.51
N SER A 572 6.62 -12.72 39.70
CA SER A 572 6.53 -13.46 40.95
C SER A 572 7.43 -14.70 40.94
N GLY A 573 7.89 -15.15 42.11
CA GLY A 573 8.59 -16.44 42.26
C GLY A 573 10.07 -16.42 41.86
N TYR A 574 10.65 -17.62 41.66
CA TYR A 574 12.08 -17.83 41.37
C TYR A 574 12.32 -18.24 39.93
N THR A 575 13.51 -18.02 39.39
CA THR A 575 13.80 -18.31 37.98
C THR A 575 14.08 -19.81 37.72
N ARG A 576 13.42 -20.38 36.70
CA ARG A 576 13.60 -21.76 36.17
C ARG A 576 13.91 -21.75 34.67
N LEU A 577 15.03 -21.13 34.32
CA LEU A 577 15.45 -20.88 32.94
C LEU A 577 15.66 -22.19 32.15
N TYR A 578 16.38 -23.14 32.74
CA TYR A 578 16.73 -24.39 32.03
C TYR A 578 15.53 -25.29 31.81
N ASP A 579 14.59 -25.34 32.76
CA ASP A 579 13.32 -26.07 32.57
C ASP A 579 12.43 -25.38 31.52
N ALA A 580 12.48 -24.05 31.41
CA ALA A 580 11.81 -23.30 30.34
C ALA A 580 12.38 -23.61 28.96
N LEU A 581 13.71 -23.73 28.82
CA LEU A 581 14.36 -24.19 27.59
C LEU A 581 13.90 -25.59 27.19
N VAL A 582 13.81 -26.52 28.15
CA VAL A 582 13.28 -27.88 27.88
C VAL A 582 11.84 -27.83 27.37
N ARG A 583 11.00 -26.96 27.95
CA ARG A 583 9.63 -26.78 27.46
C ARG A 583 9.60 -26.20 26.05
N GLY A 584 10.43 -25.20 25.76
CA GLY A 584 10.55 -24.61 24.43
C GLY A 584 10.97 -25.61 23.36
N ILE A 585 11.92 -26.52 23.67
CA ILE A 585 12.29 -27.63 22.78
C ILE A 585 11.07 -28.51 22.49
N SER A 586 10.29 -28.86 23.51
CA SER A 586 9.11 -29.72 23.32
C SER A 586 8.04 -29.07 22.43
N GLU A 587 7.80 -27.76 22.56
CA GLU A 587 6.83 -27.05 21.71
C GLU A 587 7.35 -26.95 20.26
N LEU A 588 8.64 -26.67 20.06
CA LEU A 588 9.26 -26.63 18.72
C LEU A 588 9.33 -28.00 18.04
N ASP A 589 9.60 -29.06 18.79
CA ASP A 589 9.57 -30.43 18.24
C ASP A 589 8.14 -30.81 17.79
N ASN A 590 7.09 -30.24 18.42
CA ASN A 590 5.72 -30.45 17.97
C ASN A 590 5.44 -29.73 16.66
N ILE A 591 5.84 -28.46 16.50
CA ILE A 591 5.60 -27.74 15.24
C ILE A 591 6.43 -28.30 14.09
N LYS A 592 7.64 -28.79 14.37
CA LYS A 592 8.54 -29.39 13.37
C LYS A 592 8.00 -30.69 12.77
N LYS A 593 7.11 -31.41 13.48
CA LYS A 593 6.38 -32.56 12.92
C LYS A 593 5.45 -32.13 11.79
N SER A 594 4.77 -30.99 11.96
CA SER A 594 3.84 -30.43 10.97
C SER A 594 4.55 -29.64 9.88
N PHE A 595 5.64 -28.94 10.22
CA PHE A 595 6.42 -28.09 9.31
C PHE A 595 7.92 -28.38 9.40
N PRO A 596 8.41 -29.45 8.73
CA PRO A 596 9.81 -29.89 8.87
C PRO A 596 10.86 -28.90 8.32
N ALA A 597 10.47 -28.08 7.34
CA ALA A 597 11.33 -27.06 6.71
C ALA A 597 11.39 -25.74 7.51
N CYS A 598 10.58 -25.61 8.56
CA CYS A 598 10.50 -24.40 9.38
C CYS A 598 11.76 -24.25 10.24
N ARG A 599 12.35 -23.05 10.25
CA ARG A 599 13.48 -22.77 11.14
C ARG A 599 12.96 -22.58 12.56
N CYS A 600 13.55 -23.27 13.52
CA CYS A 600 13.10 -23.28 14.91
C CYS A 600 14.02 -22.42 15.77
N ARG A 601 13.45 -21.46 16.48
CA ARG A 601 14.16 -20.50 17.33
C ARG A 601 13.53 -20.39 18.70
N ILE A 602 14.37 -20.29 19.72
CA ILE A 602 13.98 -19.86 21.06
C ILE A 602 14.56 -18.46 21.27
N LEU A 603 13.72 -17.50 21.66
CA LEU A 603 14.12 -16.17 22.08
C LEU A 603 13.92 -16.04 23.59
N CYS A 604 15.01 -15.90 24.33
CA CYS A 604 15.00 -15.85 25.78
C CYS A 604 15.27 -14.43 26.28
N LEU A 605 14.35 -13.86 27.06
CA LEU A 605 14.51 -12.57 27.72
C LEU A 605 14.47 -12.80 29.23
N THR A 606 15.61 -12.61 29.88
CA THR A 606 15.84 -12.99 31.28
C THR A 606 16.96 -12.16 31.87
N ASP A 607 17.00 -12.04 33.20
CA ASP A 607 18.18 -11.54 33.91
C ASP A 607 19.31 -12.57 33.99
N GLY A 608 19.04 -13.81 33.55
CA GLY A 608 20.00 -14.89 33.37
C GLY A 608 20.27 -15.71 34.63
N ASN A 609 19.73 -15.39 35.80
CA ASN A 609 20.05 -16.18 37.00
C ASN A 609 19.13 -17.39 37.11
N ASP A 610 19.64 -18.61 37.16
CA ASP A 610 18.84 -19.80 37.47
C ASP A 610 19.07 -20.23 38.93
N PHE A 611 17.99 -20.39 39.70
CA PHE A 611 18.08 -20.73 41.13
C PHE A 611 17.52 -22.12 41.47
N SER A 612 16.78 -22.76 40.56
CA SER A 612 15.99 -23.94 40.93
C SER A 612 15.74 -24.95 39.82
N SER A 613 16.33 -24.80 38.63
CA SER A 613 16.13 -25.80 37.57
C SER A 613 16.79 -27.12 37.93
N MET A 614 16.11 -28.22 37.64
CA MET A 614 16.67 -29.58 37.81
C MET A 614 17.47 -30.05 36.59
N SER A 615 17.38 -29.30 35.49
CA SER A 615 17.94 -29.68 34.19
C SER A 615 19.37 -29.18 34.00
N ASN A 616 20.27 -30.05 33.51
CA ASN A 616 21.67 -29.71 33.29
C ASN A 616 21.89 -28.92 31.98
N PRO A 617 22.60 -27.77 32.01
CA PRO A 617 22.79 -26.89 30.85
C PRO A 617 23.50 -27.55 29.66
N VAL A 618 24.49 -28.41 29.90
CA VAL A 618 25.22 -29.16 28.85
C VAL A 618 24.30 -30.14 28.14
N THR A 619 23.40 -30.79 28.89
CA THR A 619 22.44 -31.73 28.31
C THR A 619 21.43 -31.01 27.42
N ILE A 620 20.99 -29.81 27.84
CA ILE A 620 20.08 -28.96 27.06
C ILE A 620 20.77 -28.47 25.79
N ALA A 621 21.98 -27.94 25.89
CA ALA A 621 22.76 -27.48 24.74
C ALA A 621 22.88 -28.57 23.67
N ARG A 622 23.23 -29.80 24.09
CA ARG A 622 23.31 -30.95 23.17
C ARG A 622 21.97 -31.30 22.52
N LYS A 623 20.85 -31.21 23.26
CA LYS A 623 19.51 -31.44 22.70
C LYS A 623 19.14 -30.37 21.68
N LEU A 624 19.38 -29.09 21.99
CA LEU A 624 19.13 -27.97 21.07
C LEU A 624 19.92 -28.13 19.76
N MET A 625 21.22 -28.45 19.85
CA MET A 625 22.06 -28.70 18.69
C MET A 625 21.57 -29.91 17.86
N ALA A 626 21.20 -31.01 18.52
CA ALA A 626 20.69 -32.20 17.84
C ALA A 626 19.34 -31.95 17.12
N SER A 627 18.46 -31.15 17.74
CA SER A 627 17.18 -30.76 17.15
C SER A 627 17.29 -29.60 16.14
N ASN A 628 18.48 -29.05 15.89
CA ASN A 628 18.70 -27.89 15.02
C ASN A 628 17.86 -26.67 15.45
N ILE A 629 17.76 -26.42 16.75
CA ILE A 629 17.05 -25.29 17.35
C ILE A 629 18.08 -24.23 17.74
N VAL A 630 17.86 -23.00 17.30
CA VAL A 630 18.71 -21.84 17.60
C VAL A 630 18.21 -21.16 18.86
N VAL A 631 19.09 -20.78 19.78
CA VAL A 631 18.72 -19.98 20.96
C VAL A 631 19.33 -18.60 20.85
N ASP A 632 18.48 -17.57 20.85
CA ASP A 632 18.91 -16.20 21.08
C ASP A 632 18.55 -15.80 22.50
N ALA A 633 19.45 -15.08 23.16
CA ALA A 633 19.26 -14.59 24.52
C ALA A 633 19.48 -13.07 24.58
N VAL A 634 18.65 -12.39 25.36
CA VAL A 634 18.81 -10.99 25.71
C VAL A 634 18.85 -10.91 27.23
N ILE A 635 20.03 -10.59 27.76
CA ILE A 635 20.27 -10.48 29.20
C ILE A 635 19.83 -9.09 29.66
N VAL A 636 18.83 -9.04 30.53
CA VAL A 636 18.24 -7.79 31.02
C VAL A 636 18.74 -7.51 32.43
N GLY A 637 19.43 -6.38 32.60
CA GLY A 637 20.00 -5.97 33.89
C GLY A 637 21.52 -6.13 33.97
N LYS A 638 22.07 -6.00 35.19
CA LYS A 638 23.53 -5.90 35.41
C LYS A 638 24.24 -7.25 35.48
N ALA A 639 23.51 -8.34 35.75
CA ALA A 639 24.07 -9.68 35.90
C ALA A 639 24.73 -10.18 34.60
N ASP A 640 25.73 -11.05 34.75
CA ASP A 640 26.39 -11.73 33.64
C ASP A 640 26.03 -13.22 33.64
N ASN A 641 25.63 -13.74 32.49
CA ASN A 641 25.41 -15.18 32.32
C ASN A 641 26.24 -15.72 31.15
N THR A 642 27.42 -16.23 31.51
CA THR A 642 28.37 -16.83 30.57
C THR A 642 27.92 -18.20 30.06
N VAL A 643 27.08 -18.92 30.80
CA VAL A 643 26.55 -20.24 30.42
C VAL A 643 25.46 -20.12 29.37
N LEU A 644 24.48 -19.23 29.56
CA LEU A 644 23.43 -18.96 28.59
C LEU A 644 24.03 -18.38 27.30
N HIS A 645 25.01 -17.47 27.43
CA HIS A 645 25.81 -17.03 26.29
C HIS A 645 26.43 -18.22 25.53
N GLY A 646 27.11 -19.13 26.24
CA GLY A 646 27.69 -20.33 25.64
C GLY A 646 26.65 -21.20 24.92
N ILE A 647 25.45 -21.38 25.49
CA ILE A 647 24.34 -22.13 24.87
C ILE A 647 23.88 -21.46 23.57
N SER A 648 23.65 -20.14 23.59
CA SER A 648 23.26 -19.38 22.39
C SER A 648 24.32 -19.53 21.29
N TYR A 649 25.60 -19.38 21.64
CA TYR A 649 26.69 -19.50 20.67
C TYR A 649 26.78 -20.89 20.02
N VAL A 650 26.76 -21.98 20.81
CA VAL A 650 26.90 -23.34 20.26
C VAL A 650 25.71 -23.79 19.43
N THR A 651 24.53 -23.23 19.69
CA THR A 651 23.33 -23.46 18.88
C THR A 651 23.30 -22.61 17.59
N GLY A 652 24.25 -21.68 17.45
CA GLY A 652 24.36 -20.77 16.30
C GLY A 652 23.51 -19.51 16.42
N GLY A 653 22.99 -19.22 17.62
CA GLY A 653 22.29 -17.98 17.93
C GLY A 653 23.20 -16.92 18.52
N TYR A 654 22.59 -15.90 19.11
CA TYR A 654 23.24 -14.70 19.60
C TYR A 654 22.84 -14.40 21.04
N CYS A 655 23.76 -13.82 21.81
CA CYS A 655 23.49 -13.42 23.18
C CYS A 655 23.84 -11.94 23.37
N PHE A 656 22.82 -11.12 23.56
CA PHE A 656 22.93 -9.67 23.67
C PHE A 656 22.86 -9.23 25.13
N LYS A 657 23.64 -8.20 25.47
CA LYS A 657 23.56 -7.50 26.75
C LYS A 657 23.46 -6.00 26.48
N PRO A 658 22.26 -5.46 26.23
CA PRO A 658 22.10 -4.02 26.04
C PRO A 658 22.49 -3.25 27.30
N GLU A 659 23.16 -2.11 27.13
CA GLU A 659 23.64 -1.30 28.26
C GLU A 659 22.52 -0.42 28.86
N ASN A 660 21.52 -0.07 28.05
CA ASN A 660 20.40 0.79 28.43
C ASN A 660 19.13 0.44 27.63
N ALA A 661 17.99 0.98 28.07
CA ALA A 661 16.69 0.70 27.44
C ALA A 661 16.65 1.11 25.96
N LYS A 662 17.31 2.22 25.59
CA LYS A 662 17.40 2.71 24.20
C LYS A 662 18.19 1.73 23.32
N ALA A 663 19.30 1.18 23.81
CA ALA A 663 20.06 0.14 23.12
C ALA A 663 19.27 -1.15 22.98
N ALA A 664 18.48 -1.53 23.98
CA ALA A 664 17.60 -2.70 23.92
C ALA A 664 16.49 -2.53 22.88
N LEU A 665 15.86 -1.35 22.79
CA LEU A 665 14.86 -1.05 21.76
C LEU A 665 15.49 -1.09 20.36
N ARG A 666 16.62 -0.42 20.17
CA ARG A 666 17.39 -0.45 18.90
C ARG A 666 17.68 -1.87 18.43
N LEU A 667 18.07 -2.75 19.34
CA LEU A 667 18.37 -4.15 19.00
C LEU A 667 17.17 -4.84 18.32
N PHE A 668 15.95 -4.57 18.79
CA PHE A 668 14.72 -5.14 18.26
C PHE A 668 14.15 -4.38 17.05
N GLU A 669 14.78 -3.30 16.62
CA GLU A 669 14.54 -2.67 15.31
C GLU A 669 15.36 -3.33 14.20
N ILE A 670 16.41 -4.09 14.55
CA ILE A 670 17.29 -4.73 13.57
C ILE A 670 16.60 -5.94 12.95
N GLU A 671 16.42 -5.91 11.63
CA GLU A 671 15.81 -7.01 10.84
C GLU A 671 16.44 -8.38 11.10
N THR A 672 17.76 -8.44 11.23
CA THR A 672 18.48 -9.70 11.47
C THR A 672 18.24 -10.23 12.89
N VAL A 673 17.85 -9.39 13.85
CA VAL A 673 17.38 -9.84 15.17
C VAL A 673 15.96 -10.38 15.06
N LEU A 674 15.09 -9.72 14.29
CA LEU A 674 13.70 -10.12 14.10
C LEU A 674 13.57 -11.47 13.37
N SER A 675 14.28 -11.67 12.25
CA SER A 675 14.17 -12.85 11.39
C SER A 675 15.50 -13.56 11.15
N MET A 676 15.53 -14.88 11.35
CA MET A 676 16.70 -15.70 11.03
C MET A 676 16.95 -15.86 9.54
N GLU A 677 15.95 -15.63 8.68
CA GLU A 677 16.11 -15.75 7.22
C GLU A 677 17.16 -14.77 6.67
N LEU A 678 17.32 -13.64 7.35
CA LEU A 678 18.19 -12.54 6.95
C LEU A 678 19.60 -12.65 7.54
N ARG A 679 19.88 -13.64 8.40
CA ARG A 679 21.19 -13.79 9.07
C ARG A 679 22.20 -14.52 8.19
N ALA A 680 23.46 -14.10 8.27
CA ALA A 680 24.59 -14.89 7.81
C ALA A 680 24.71 -16.19 8.62
N GLU A 681 25.17 -17.28 7.98
CA GLU A 681 25.32 -18.56 8.66
C GLU A 681 26.53 -18.54 9.62
N ARG A 682 26.30 -18.73 10.92
CA ARG A 682 27.36 -18.94 11.90
C ARG A 682 27.98 -20.33 11.78
N ARG A 683 29.30 -20.42 11.96
CA ARG A 683 30.00 -21.71 12.06
C ARG A 683 29.54 -22.44 13.32
N ARG A 684 28.97 -23.63 13.12
CA ARG A 684 28.52 -24.48 14.23
C ARG A 684 29.66 -25.27 14.82
N VAL A 685 29.74 -25.27 16.14
CA VAL A 685 30.65 -26.13 16.89
C VAL A 685 30.15 -27.58 16.79
N PRO A 686 31.00 -28.60 16.63
CA PRO A 686 30.58 -29.99 16.68
C PRO A 686 29.98 -30.35 18.04
N VAL A 687 28.88 -31.12 18.05
CA VAL A 687 28.18 -31.55 19.28
C VAL A 687 29.11 -32.30 20.25
N SER A 688 30.13 -32.98 19.74
CA SER A 688 31.11 -33.73 20.53
C SER A 688 32.08 -32.87 21.34
N SER A 689 32.15 -31.57 21.06
CA SER A 689 33.11 -30.65 21.68
C SER A 689 32.64 -30.08 23.01
N ILE A 690 31.35 -30.20 23.34
CA ILE A 690 30.78 -29.68 24.60
C ILE A 690 30.55 -30.86 25.55
N LYS A 691 31.39 -30.99 26.58
CA LYS A 691 31.34 -32.09 27.56
C LYS A 691 31.05 -31.59 28.96
N THR A 692 31.56 -30.42 29.33
CA THR A 692 31.40 -29.81 30.64
C THR A 692 30.81 -28.40 30.54
N GLU A 693 30.33 -27.87 31.65
CA GLU A 693 29.84 -26.50 31.73
C GLU A 693 30.98 -25.48 31.54
N GLU A 694 32.20 -25.82 31.96
CA GLU A 694 33.38 -25.01 31.69
C GLU A 694 33.64 -24.81 30.19
N ASP A 695 33.28 -25.78 29.34
CA ASP A 695 33.42 -25.64 27.89
C ASP A 695 32.50 -24.53 27.35
N LEU A 696 31.34 -24.32 27.97
CA LEU A 696 30.41 -23.24 27.62
C LEU A 696 30.90 -21.89 28.12
N THR A 697 31.41 -21.82 29.35
CA THR A 697 31.90 -20.56 29.93
C THR A 697 33.19 -20.07 29.27
N LYS A 698 34.07 -20.99 28.82
CA LYS A 698 35.29 -20.66 28.06
C LYS A 698 34.99 -19.94 26.74
N ILE A 699 33.83 -20.18 26.12
CA ILE A 699 33.43 -19.50 24.88
C ILE A 699 33.27 -18.00 25.13
N PHE A 700 32.66 -17.62 26.27
CA PHE A 700 32.47 -16.22 26.62
C PHE A 700 33.78 -15.45 26.70
N ALA A 701 34.84 -16.06 27.28
CA ALA A 701 36.15 -15.44 27.38
C ALA A 701 36.81 -15.12 26.01
N SER A 702 36.35 -15.73 24.93
CA SER A 702 36.89 -15.54 23.58
C SER A 702 36.06 -14.65 22.68
N HIS A 703 34.74 -14.53 22.92
CA HIS A 703 33.81 -13.84 22.01
C HIS A 703 33.05 -12.68 22.65
N GLY A 704 32.90 -12.63 23.99
CA GLY A 704 32.08 -11.60 24.66
C GLY A 704 30.61 -11.63 24.22
N TYR A 705 29.80 -10.67 24.68
CA TYR A 705 28.41 -10.55 24.20
C TYR A 705 28.36 -10.02 22.76
N ASP A 706 27.30 -10.40 22.06
CA ASP A 706 27.05 -9.96 20.69
C ASP A 706 26.43 -8.57 20.66
N GLU A 707 26.84 -7.73 19.70
CA GLU A 707 26.22 -6.43 19.44
C GLU A 707 25.05 -6.53 18.44
N ARG A 708 25.23 -7.25 17.33
CA ARG A 708 24.21 -7.46 16.29
C ARG A 708 24.48 -8.71 15.43
N PRO A 709 23.46 -9.37 14.89
CA PRO A 709 23.65 -10.42 13.88
C PRO A 709 24.03 -9.84 12.52
N GLU A 710 25.02 -10.46 11.87
CA GLU A 710 25.42 -10.12 10.50
C GLU A 710 24.34 -10.46 9.47
N MET A 711 24.13 -9.58 8.50
CA MET A 711 23.18 -9.81 7.41
C MET A 711 23.74 -10.82 6.40
N LYS A 712 22.87 -11.67 5.87
CA LYS A 712 23.17 -12.51 4.72
C LYS A 712 23.37 -11.64 3.47
N ILE A 713 24.61 -11.45 3.09
CA ILE A 713 24.96 -10.76 1.86
C ILE A 713 24.73 -11.70 0.67
N PRO A 714 23.99 -11.28 -0.38
CA PRO A 714 23.82 -12.09 -1.59
C PRO A 714 25.17 -12.44 -2.22
N ALA A 715 25.43 -13.73 -2.47
CA ALA A 715 26.68 -14.19 -3.07
C ALA A 715 26.95 -13.58 -4.46
N GLN A 716 25.92 -13.05 -5.11
CA GLN A 716 25.99 -12.33 -6.36
C GLN A 716 26.73 -10.99 -6.24
N ILE A 717 26.84 -10.38 -5.05
CA ILE A 717 27.52 -9.08 -4.86
C ILE A 717 29.05 -9.19 -4.86
N THR A 718 29.60 -10.36 -4.60
CA THR A 718 31.07 -10.58 -4.57
C THR A 718 31.63 -11.13 -5.88
N LYS A 719 30.76 -11.51 -6.83
CA LYS A 719 31.17 -12.02 -8.16
C LYS A 719 31.60 -10.87 -9.09
N LYS A 720 32.10 -11.16 -10.30
CA LYS A 720 32.23 -10.11 -11.32
C LYS A 720 30.85 -9.72 -11.85
N ALA A 721 30.68 -8.47 -12.27
CA ALA A 721 29.46 -8.03 -12.94
C ALA A 721 29.68 -8.01 -14.45
N ALA A 722 28.62 -8.15 -15.24
CA ALA A 722 28.72 -8.02 -16.68
C ALA A 722 28.41 -6.59 -17.11
N ARG A 723 28.99 -6.19 -18.23
CA ARG A 723 28.54 -4.98 -18.93
C ARG A 723 27.10 -5.15 -19.41
N THR A 724 26.32 -4.12 -19.22
CA THR A 724 24.89 -4.08 -19.56
C THR A 724 24.63 -4.41 -21.03
N GLU A 725 25.45 -3.88 -21.96
CA GLU A 725 25.34 -4.16 -23.39
C GLU A 725 25.50 -5.66 -23.72
N ASN A 726 26.42 -6.36 -23.04
CA ASN A 726 26.70 -7.78 -23.30
C ASN A 726 25.56 -8.67 -22.79
N VAL A 727 25.03 -8.36 -21.61
CA VAL A 727 23.87 -9.08 -21.05
C VAL A 727 22.63 -8.86 -21.94
N LEU A 728 22.38 -7.61 -22.36
CA LEU A 728 21.26 -7.28 -23.23
C LEU A 728 21.36 -8.01 -24.57
N LYS A 729 22.51 -8.00 -25.26
CA LYS A 729 22.72 -8.77 -26.51
C LYS A 729 22.41 -10.25 -26.34
N LYS A 730 22.97 -10.87 -25.29
CA LYS A 730 22.75 -12.28 -24.99
C LYS A 730 21.28 -12.58 -24.74
N LYS A 731 20.61 -11.77 -23.91
CA LYS A 731 19.21 -11.98 -23.53
C LYS A 731 18.21 -11.68 -24.65
N ILE A 732 18.48 -10.68 -25.49
CA ILE A 732 17.67 -10.39 -26.69
C ILE A 732 17.74 -11.58 -27.67
N ARG A 733 18.91 -12.18 -27.88
CA ARG A 733 19.05 -13.41 -28.69
C ARG A 733 18.27 -14.58 -28.10
N GLU A 734 18.40 -14.82 -26.80
CA GLU A 734 17.66 -15.87 -26.10
C GLU A 734 16.13 -15.63 -26.18
N CYS A 735 15.68 -14.38 -26.16
CA CYS A 735 14.25 -14.01 -26.24
C CYS A 735 13.61 -14.39 -27.59
N LYS A 736 14.37 -14.27 -28.68
CA LYS A 736 13.95 -14.74 -30.02
C LYS A 736 13.74 -16.26 -30.09
N SER A 737 14.28 -17.04 -29.15
CA SER A 737 14.13 -18.51 -29.09
C SER A 737 12.84 -18.99 -28.37
N GLY A 738 12.01 -18.08 -27.85
CA GLY A 738 10.63 -18.39 -27.41
C GLY A 738 10.45 -18.88 -25.97
N ARG A 739 11.38 -18.56 -25.05
CA ARG A 739 11.41 -19.12 -23.67
C ARG A 739 11.37 -18.10 -22.52
N PHE A 740 10.83 -16.90 -22.71
CA PHE A 740 10.83 -15.86 -21.67
C PHE A 740 9.51 -15.74 -20.92
N MET A 741 9.59 -15.74 -19.59
CA MET A 741 8.50 -15.40 -18.69
C MET A 741 8.25 -13.88 -18.69
N GLU A 742 7.06 -13.43 -18.32
CA GLU A 742 6.65 -12.01 -18.35
C GLU A 742 7.54 -11.12 -17.47
N LYS A 743 7.89 -11.59 -16.27
CA LYS A 743 8.88 -10.96 -15.38
C LYS A 743 10.20 -10.66 -16.09
N GLU A 744 10.74 -11.64 -16.81
CA GLU A 744 12.06 -11.53 -17.43
C GLU A 744 12.05 -10.50 -18.56
N LYS A 745 10.95 -10.42 -19.33
CA LYS A 745 10.76 -9.39 -20.36
C LYS A 745 10.74 -8.00 -19.75
N ARG A 746 9.99 -7.80 -18.66
CA ARG A 746 9.97 -6.51 -17.95
C ARG A 746 11.37 -6.12 -17.46
N ILE A 747 12.12 -7.03 -16.85
CA ILE A 747 13.50 -6.75 -16.39
C ILE A 747 14.41 -6.36 -17.57
N ILE A 748 14.28 -7.02 -18.72
CA ILE A 748 15.04 -6.67 -19.93
C ILE A 748 14.67 -5.28 -20.42
N GLU A 749 13.38 -4.92 -20.41
CA GLU A 749 12.90 -3.58 -20.81
C GLU A 749 13.43 -2.48 -19.88
N GLU A 750 13.39 -2.70 -18.56
CA GLU A 750 13.98 -1.80 -17.56
C GLU A 750 15.49 -1.61 -17.80
N LEU A 751 16.22 -2.71 -18.01
CA LEU A 751 17.65 -2.66 -18.26
C LEU A 751 17.98 -1.99 -19.59
N LYS A 752 17.17 -2.21 -20.62
CA LYS A 752 17.29 -1.55 -21.92
C LYS A 752 17.04 -0.05 -21.78
N SER A 753 16.01 0.34 -21.05
CA SER A 753 15.68 1.76 -20.78
C SER A 753 16.87 2.46 -20.12
N LEU A 754 17.39 1.89 -19.03
CA LEU A 754 18.55 2.44 -18.29
C LEU A 754 19.87 2.36 -19.08
N HIS A 755 19.99 1.46 -20.05
CA HIS A 755 21.15 1.43 -20.94
C HIS A 755 21.08 2.54 -21.99
N CYS A 756 19.94 2.69 -22.67
CA CYS A 756 19.75 3.66 -23.76
C CYS A 756 19.75 5.09 -23.23
N ASP A 757 19.03 5.35 -22.14
CA ASP A 757 19.02 6.62 -21.40
C ASP A 757 19.44 6.32 -19.95
N PRO A 758 20.73 6.44 -19.60
CA PRO A 758 21.23 6.22 -18.25
C PRO A 758 20.78 7.28 -17.25
N HIS A 759 20.78 6.92 -15.98
CA HIS A 759 20.48 7.85 -14.91
C HIS A 759 21.69 8.77 -14.64
N PRO A 760 21.52 10.10 -14.45
CA PRO A 760 22.66 11.03 -14.29
C PRO A 760 23.52 10.79 -13.04
N PHE A 761 22.96 10.13 -12.02
CA PHE A 761 23.60 9.86 -10.73
C PHE A 761 23.83 8.38 -10.44
N CYS A 762 23.29 7.48 -11.27
CA CYS A 762 23.29 6.05 -10.99
C CYS A 762 23.78 5.23 -12.19
N SER A 763 24.64 4.27 -11.92
CA SER A 763 25.15 3.31 -12.91
C SER A 763 24.73 1.90 -12.51
N VAL A 764 24.19 1.14 -13.47
CA VAL A 764 23.57 -0.18 -13.21
C VAL A 764 24.37 -1.28 -13.90
N TYR A 765 24.69 -2.33 -13.14
CA TYR A 765 25.51 -3.46 -13.55
C TYR A 765 24.81 -4.79 -13.22
N PRO A 766 24.20 -5.48 -14.20
CA PRO A 766 23.58 -6.78 -13.99
C PRO A 766 24.63 -7.87 -13.70
N SER A 767 24.28 -8.83 -12.83
CA SER A 767 25.14 -9.98 -12.56
C SER A 767 25.25 -10.92 -13.76
N GLU A 768 26.44 -11.47 -14.01
CA GLU A 768 26.68 -12.42 -15.12
C GLU A 768 25.92 -13.73 -14.95
N THR A 769 25.79 -14.18 -13.70
CA THR A 769 25.19 -15.48 -13.36
C THR A 769 23.68 -15.41 -13.21
N ASP A 770 23.16 -14.24 -12.83
CA ASP A 770 21.76 -14.01 -12.53
C ASP A 770 21.37 -12.57 -12.89
N PHE A 771 20.83 -12.39 -14.10
CA PHE A 771 20.45 -11.05 -14.58
C PHE A 771 19.28 -10.42 -13.80
N THR A 772 18.63 -11.15 -12.89
CA THR A 772 17.62 -10.64 -11.96
C THR A 772 18.23 -10.04 -10.68
N PHE A 773 19.57 -9.98 -10.62
CA PHE A 773 20.31 -9.28 -9.58
C PHE A 773 21.18 -8.19 -10.21
N TRP A 774 20.98 -6.94 -9.80
CA TRP A 774 21.73 -5.79 -10.29
C TRP A 774 22.53 -5.14 -9.16
N ARG A 775 23.73 -4.68 -9.49
CA ARG A 775 24.46 -3.71 -8.68
C ARG A 775 24.18 -2.32 -9.20
N ILE A 776 24.07 -1.38 -8.29
CA ILE A 776 23.81 0.01 -8.58
C ILE A 776 24.90 0.79 -7.88
N VAL A 777 25.58 1.68 -8.60
CA VAL A 777 26.53 2.63 -8.01
C VAL A 777 25.88 4.00 -8.11
N MET A 778 25.64 4.63 -6.98
CA MET A 778 24.95 5.92 -6.86
C MET A 778 25.92 6.97 -6.31
N LYS A 779 26.01 8.12 -6.97
CA LYS A 779 26.72 9.28 -6.41
C LYS A 779 25.81 10.01 -5.42
N GLY A 780 26.38 10.45 -4.31
CA GLY A 780 25.69 11.31 -3.36
C GLY A 780 25.23 12.62 -4.02
N PRO A 781 24.04 13.14 -3.66
CA PRO A 781 23.54 14.39 -4.22
C PRO A 781 24.44 15.59 -3.82
N PRO A 782 24.59 16.61 -4.70
CA PRO A 782 25.29 17.83 -4.35
C PRO A 782 24.54 18.61 -3.25
N GLU A 783 25.26 19.42 -2.48
CA GLU A 783 24.69 20.27 -1.40
C GLU A 783 24.01 19.48 -0.27
N THR A 784 24.39 18.21 -0.11
CA THR A 784 23.92 17.34 0.98
C THR A 784 25.13 16.87 1.80
N PRO A 785 24.94 16.35 3.03
CA PRO A 785 26.05 15.72 3.76
C PRO A 785 26.68 14.52 3.02
N TYR A 786 25.99 13.99 2.02
CA TYR A 786 26.45 12.89 1.19
C TYR A 786 27.23 13.36 -0.06
N GLU A 787 27.41 14.68 -0.25
CA GLU A 787 28.17 15.26 -1.36
C GLU A 787 29.61 14.71 -1.34
N ASN A 788 30.04 14.14 -2.46
CA ASN A 788 31.31 13.39 -2.68
C ASN A 788 31.31 11.91 -2.27
N GLY A 789 30.24 11.40 -1.66
CA GLY A 789 30.07 9.96 -1.42
C GLY A 789 29.74 9.20 -2.70
N THR A 790 30.26 7.97 -2.82
CA THR A 790 29.79 6.98 -3.78
C THR A 790 29.24 5.76 -3.03
N PHE A 791 27.95 5.47 -3.22
CA PHE A 791 27.23 4.42 -2.53
C PHE A 791 26.96 3.24 -3.48
N GLU A 792 27.34 2.05 -3.06
CA GLU A 792 26.97 0.80 -3.70
C GLU A 792 25.63 0.34 -3.14
N LEU A 793 24.70 0.01 -4.02
CA LEU A 793 23.41 -0.60 -3.73
C LEU A 793 23.28 -1.89 -4.53
N TYR A 794 22.37 -2.76 -4.11
CA TYR A 794 21.92 -3.88 -4.94
C TYR A 794 20.41 -3.89 -5.08
N CYS A 795 19.96 -4.40 -6.23
CA CYS A 795 18.57 -4.62 -6.56
C CYS A 795 18.37 -6.11 -6.89
N GLN A 796 17.35 -6.72 -6.28
CA GLN A 796 16.96 -8.10 -6.55
C GLN A 796 15.48 -8.18 -6.90
N PHE A 797 15.19 -8.67 -8.11
CA PHE A 797 13.81 -8.85 -8.57
C PHE A 797 13.21 -10.15 -8.01
N GLY A 798 12.24 -10.02 -7.10
CA GLY A 798 11.53 -11.14 -6.47
C GLY A 798 10.68 -11.97 -7.46
N ARG A 799 10.11 -13.08 -7.00
CA ARG A 799 9.25 -13.93 -7.85
C ARG A 799 8.00 -13.21 -8.35
N ASP A 800 7.48 -12.30 -7.54
CA ASP A 800 6.23 -11.58 -7.78
C ASP A 800 6.42 -10.25 -8.53
N TYR A 801 7.63 -9.93 -8.98
CA TYR A 801 7.87 -8.72 -9.77
C TYR A 801 7.24 -8.85 -11.18
N PRO A 802 6.55 -7.81 -11.71
CA PRO A 802 6.42 -6.45 -11.20
C PRO A 802 5.17 -6.17 -10.35
N VAL A 803 4.44 -7.19 -9.88
CA VAL A 803 3.28 -6.96 -8.98
C VAL A 803 3.76 -6.45 -7.62
N LYS A 804 4.89 -6.96 -7.13
CA LYS A 804 5.60 -6.43 -5.96
C LYS A 804 6.90 -5.72 -6.37
N PRO A 805 7.32 -4.70 -5.60
CA PRO A 805 8.54 -3.96 -5.91
C PRO A 805 9.77 -4.86 -5.82
N PRO A 806 10.85 -4.51 -6.56
CA PRO A 806 12.13 -5.16 -6.37
C PRO A 806 12.72 -4.78 -5.01
N VAL A 807 13.55 -5.67 -4.47
CA VAL A 807 14.25 -5.41 -3.22
C VAL A 807 15.49 -4.57 -3.52
N VAL A 808 15.51 -3.31 -3.08
CA VAL A 808 16.66 -2.40 -3.21
C VAL A 808 17.25 -2.14 -1.82
N ARG A 809 18.56 -2.32 -1.68
CA ARG A 809 19.27 -2.07 -0.41
C ARG A 809 20.63 -1.42 -0.63
N PHE A 810 21.03 -0.57 0.30
CA PHE A 810 22.40 -0.07 0.41
C PHE A 810 23.33 -1.20 0.84
N TYR A 811 24.44 -1.34 0.12
CA TYR A 811 25.56 -2.18 0.49
C TYR A 811 26.63 -1.37 1.22
N THR A 812 26.93 -0.17 0.72
CA THR A 812 27.74 0.82 1.45
C THR A 812 26.96 1.32 2.66
N PRO A 813 27.49 1.21 3.90
CA PRO A 813 26.87 1.81 5.07
C PRO A 813 26.64 3.30 4.88
N ILE A 814 25.51 3.80 5.38
CA ILE A 814 25.12 5.21 5.27
C ILE A 814 24.39 5.64 6.55
N TYR A 815 24.78 6.80 7.08
CA TYR A 815 24.09 7.46 8.18
C TYR A 815 22.84 8.20 7.70
N HIS A 816 21.66 7.58 7.79
CA HIS A 816 20.41 8.17 7.29
C HIS A 816 19.17 7.70 8.10
N CYS A 817 18.25 8.59 8.49
CA CYS A 817 17.09 8.21 9.32
C CYS A 817 16.10 7.23 8.64
N ASN A 818 15.97 7.28 7.31
CA ASN A 818 15.16 6.33 6.53
C ASN A 818 15.92 5.07 6.03
N ILE A 819 17.21 4.90 6.38
CA ILE A 819 18.02 3.75 5.97
C ILE A 819 18.64 3.09 7.20
N ASN A 820 18.37 1.80 7.42
CA ASN A 820 18.87 1.12 8.61
C ASN A 820 20.31 0.61 8.44
N SER A 821 20.88 0.10 9.52
CA SER A 821 22.26 -0.44 9.56
C SER A 821 22.53 -1.66 8.67
N VAL A 822 21.49 -2.22 8.03
CA VAL A 822 21.57 -3.31 7.05
C VAL A 822 21.17 -2.85 5.64
N GLY A 823 21.04 -1.54 5.43
CA GLY A 823 20.82 -0.91 4.15
C GLY A 823 19.39 -0.99 3.61
N ARG A 824 18.41 -1.39 4.41
CA ARG A 824 16.99 -1.34 4.01
C ARG A 824 16.54 0.12 3.93
N ILE A 825 15.80 0.43 2.88
CA ILE A 825 15.27 1.77 2.62
C ILE A 825 13.79 1.78 3.00
N CYS A 826 13.37 2.75 3.81
CA CYS A 826 11.97 3.06 4.06
C CYS A 826 11.54 4.18 3.11
N HIS A 827 10.68 3.86 2.15
CA HIS A 827 10.08 4.84 1.24
C HIS A 827 8.80 4.26 0.64
N HIS A 828 7.76 5.07 0.47
CA HIS A 828 6.44 4.61 0.01
C HIS A 828 6.47 3.93 -1.38
N ILE A 829 7.48 4.21 -2.21
CA ILE A 829 7.64 3.65 -3.56
C ILE A 829 7.93 2.15 -3.54
N PHE A 830 8.31 1.61 -2.38
CA PHE A 830 8.50 0.18 -2.16
C PHE A 830 7.31 -0.48 -1.47
N ASP A 831 6.20 0.23 -1.31
CA ASP A 831 5.01 -0.24 -0.61
C ASP A 831 3.72 0.39 -1.20
N ARG A 832 3.03 1.24 -0.43
CA ARG A 832 1.72 1.83 -0.76
C ARG A 832 1.65 2.63 -2.07
N ASN A 833 2.74 3.24 -2.51
CA ASN A 833 2.80 3.98 -3.78
C ASN A 833 3.46 3.16 -4.91
N TYR A 834 3.71 1.87 -4.68
CA TYR A 834 4.20 0.98 -5.73
C TYR A 834 3.05 0.46 -6.57
N SER A 835 3.22 0.51 -7.89
CA SER A 835 2.37 -0.17 -8.86
C SER A 835 3.24 -0.79 -9.95
N ALA A 836 2.69 -1.77 -10.68
CA ALA A 836 3.47 -2.55 -11.65
C ALA A 836 4.01 -1.72 -12.84
N ASP A 837 3.52 -0.50 -13.04
CA ASP A 837 4.03 0.48 -14.00
C ASP A 837 5.26 1.25 -13.49
N VAL A 838 5.46 1.36 -12.18
CA VAL A 838 6.64 2.02 -11.59
C VAL A 838 7.93 1.39 -12.11
N THR A 839 8.78 2.23 -12.70
CA THR A 839 10.02 1.86 -13.37
C THR A 839 11.20 1.85 -12.42
N MET A 840 12.28 1.14 -12.80
CA MET A 840 13.54 1.21 -12.04
C MET A 840 14.15 2.60 -12.03
N ARG A 841 13.87 3.43 -13.04
CA ARG A 841 14.29 4.84 -13.06
C ARG A 841 13.61 5.63 -11.94
N GLU A 842 12.29 5.54 -11.83
CA GLU A 842 11.52 6.22 -10.77
C GLU A 842 11.94 5.74 -9.37
N ILE A 843 12.25 4.45 -9.21
CA ILE A 843 12.82 3.91 -7.97
C ILE A 843 14.17 4.55 -7.65
N LEU A 844 15.07 4.68 -8.63
CA LEU A 844 16.38 5.31 -8.42
C LEU A 844 16.27 6.81 -8.14
N ASP A 845 15.35 7.50 -8.82
CA ASP A 845 15.03 8.92 -8.59
C ASP A 845 14.52 9.13 -7.16
N ALA A 846 13.61 8.27 -6.68
CA ALA A 846 13.09 8.32 -5.32
C ALA A 846 14.18 8.06 -4.27
N VAL A 847 15.03 7.04 -4.44
CA VAL A 847 16.13 6.76 -3.51
C VAL A 847 17.15 7.90 -3.48
N HIS A 848 17.47 8.49 -4.65
CA HIS A 848 18.35 9.65 -4.71
C HIS A 848 17.70 10.89 -4.07
N GLY A 849 16.40 11.10 -4.29
CA GLY A 849 15.61 12.18 -3.69
C GLY A 849 15.53 12.08 -2.17
N LEU A 850 15.44 10.86 -1.63
CA LEU A 850 15.43 10.61 -0.18
C LEU A 850 16.72 11.12 0.50
N LEU A 851 17.87 11.02 -0.16
CA LEU A 851 19.14 11.58 0.34
C LEU A 851 19.17 13.12 0.31
N ILE A 852 18.36 13.75 -0.53
CA ILE A 852 18.23 15.21 -0.58
C ILE A 852 17.26 15.69 0.50
N LEU A 853 16.12 15.01 0.64
CA LEU A 853 15.04 15.34 1.56
C LEU A 853 14.69 14.12 2.42
N PRO A 854 15.35 13.94 3.59
CA PRO A 854 15.00 12.87 4.52
C PRO A 854 13.56 12.99 5.04
N GLU A 855 12.85 11.87 5.15
CA GLU A 855 11.47 11.77 5.61
C GLU A 855 11.42 11.44 7.10
N ALA A 856 11.73 12.41 7.97
CA ALA A 856 11.82 12.19 9.42
C ALA A 856 10.49 11.82 10.12
N GLU A 857 9.35 12.01 9.44
CA GLU A 857 8.01 11.65 9.94
C GLU A 857 7.67 10.15 9.74
N ASP A 858 8.35 9.46 8.81
CA ASP A 858 8.24 8.00 8.62
C ASP A 858 9.64 7.33 8.71
N PRO A 859 10.32 7.44 9.87
CA PRO A 859 11.70 7.02 9.98
C PRO A 859 11.83 5.52 10.21
N LEU A 860 12.93 4.96 9.68
CA LEU A 860 13.32 3.60 9.99
C LEU A 860 14.11 3.55 11.31
N ASP A 861 14.95 4.56 11.56
CA ASP A 861 15.63 4.80 12.83
C ASP A 861 15.06 6.06 13.51
N SER A 862 14.21 5.84 14.52
CA SER A 862 13.52 6.93 15.22
C SER A 862 14.47 7.87 15.96
N ILE A 863 15.68 7.42 16.27
CA ILE A 863 16.65 8.20 17.04
C ILE A 863 17.42 9.13 16.11
N LEU A 864 17.78 8.63 14.93
CA LEU A 864 18.34 9.49 13.87
C LEU A 864 17.32 10.54 13.41
N ALA A 865 16.04 10.18 13.37
CA ALA A 865 14.97 11.12 13.06
C ALA A 865 14.82 12.20 14.14
N GLU A 866 14.84 11.81 15.41
CA GLU A 866 14.86 12.76 16.53
C GLU A 866 16.06 13.71 16.43
N GLU A 867 17.26 13.17 16.21
CA GLU A 867 18.48 13.97 16.04
C GLU A 867 18.40 14.93 14.85
N PHE A 868 17.86 14.48 13.71
CA PHE A 868 17.63 15.32 12.54
C PHE A 868 16.68 16.49 12.82
N LEU A 869 15.61 16.24 13.59
CA LEU A 869 14.62 17.25 13.96
C LEU A 869 15.11 18.21 15.05
N THR A 870 15.86 17.72 16.04
CA THR A 870 16.30 18.53 17.19
C THR A 870 17.66 19.18 17.00
N SER A 871 18.53 18.62 16.17
CA SER A 871 19.96 18.98 16.09
C SER A 871 20.53 18.69 14.70
N LYS A 872 19.95 19.34 13.68
CA LYS A 872 20.27 19.14 12.27
C LYS A 872 21.77 19.29 11.95
N GLU A 873 22.47 20.24 12.57
CA GLU A 873 23.91 20.44 12.31
C GLU A 873 24.76 19.26 12.79
N ILE A 874 24.40 18.65 13.94
CA ILE A 874 25.09 17.48 14.47
C ILE A 874 24.84 16.29 13.54
N TYR A 875 23.59 16.09 13.13
CA TYR A 875 23.22 15.06 12.18
C TYR A 875 23.98 15.20 10.85
N GLU A 876 23.98 16.40 10.26
CA GLU A 876 24.67 16.63 8.99
C GLU A 876 26.19 16.47 9.10
N GLN A 877 26.79 16.85 10.23
CA GLN A 877 28.22 16.64 10.46
C GLN A 877 28.53 15.15 10.60
N ALA A 878 27.75 14.41 11.39
CA ALA A 878 27.90 12.96 11.55
C ALA A 878 27.73 12.24 10.20
N ALA A 879 26.75 12.64 9.39
CA ALA A 879 26.53 12.09 8.05
C ALA A 879 27.68 12.39 7.07
N LYS A 880 28.29 13.58 7.15
CA LYS A 880 29.50 13.92 6.37
C LYS A 880 30.69 13.07 6.77
N ASP A 881 30.90 12.91 8.08
CA ASP A 881 32.01 12.12 8.62
C ASP A 881 31.85 10.64 8.24
N ASP A 882 30.64 10.09 8.36
CA ASP A 882 30.29 8.73 7.91
C ASP A 882 30.52 8.54 6.40
N THR A 883 30.07 9.50 5.59
CA THR A 883 30.27 9.48 4.13
C THR A 883 31.76 9.49 3.76
N ALA A 884 32.58 10.29 4.44
CA ALA A 884 34.02 10.34 4.20
C ALA A 884 34.73 9.03 4.57
N VAL A 885 34.24 8.30 5.57
CA VAL A 885 34.80 7.01 5.99
C VAL A 885 34.33 5.88 5.07
N ASN A 886 33.02 5.77 4.84
CA ASN A 886 32.40 4.59 4.23
C ASN A 886 32.21 4.69 2.71
N ALA A 887 32.09 5.89 2.16
CA ALA A 887 31.71 6.14 0.76
C ALA A 887 32.76 6.93 -0.03
N SER A 888 34.03 6.94 0.40
CA SER A 888 35.11 7.74 -0.21
C SER A 888 35.68 7.19 -1.52
N GLN A 889 35.33 5.97 -1.91
CA GLN A 889 35.80 5.39 -3.18
C GLN A 889 35.19 6.14 -4.37
N SER A 890 36.00 6.40 -5.40
CA SER A 890 35.45 6.99 -6.63
C SER A 890 34.62 5.97 -7.40
N MET A 891 33.55 6.45 -8.04
CA MET A 891 32.72 5.63 -8.94
C MET A 891 33.55 4.88 -9.99
N GLU A 892 34.61 5.50 -10.54
CA GLU A 892 35.52 4.86 -11.50
C GLU A 892 36.29 3.67 -10.90
N SER A 893 36.72 3.81 -9.64
CA SER A 893 37.42 2.73 -8.93
C SER A 893 36.51 1.53 -8.71
N ILE A 894 35.25 1.78 -8.33
CA ILE A 894 34.23 0.74 -8.14
C ILE A 894 33.87 0.08 -9.48
N GLU A 895 33.70 0.86 -10.55
CA GLU A 895 33.45 0.35 -11.90
C GLU A 895 34.58 -0.57 -12.39
N MET A 896 35.84 -0.17 -12.18
CA MET A 896 37.00 -0.98 -12.54
C MET A 896 37.05 -2.31 -11.78
N GLN A 897 36.64 -2.32 -10.50
CA GLN A 897 36.52 -3.57 -9.72
C GLN A 897 35.47 -4.51 -10.31
N TYR A 898 34.37 -3.97 -10.84
CA TYR A 898 33.23 -4.76 -11.33
C TYR A 898 33.41 -5.31 -12.74
N ILE A 899 33.83 -4.48 -13.70
CA ILE A 899 33.82 -4.78 -15.13
C ILE A 899 35.20 -4.73 -15.82
N GLY A 900 36.26 -4.27 -15.13
CA GLY A 900 37.63 -4.15 -15.67
C GLY A 900 37.81 -3.13 -16.81
N GLU A 901 39.02 -3.05 -17.38
CA GLU A 901 39.38 -2.09 -18.43
C GLU A 901 38.64 -2.27 -19.76
N SER A 902 38.42 -1.17 -20.47
CA SER A 902 37.65 -1.07 -21.72
C SER A 902 38.53 -0.73 -22.92
N SER A 903 38.29 -1.39 -24.06
CA SER A 903 38.87 -1.05 -25.38
C SER A 903 37.84 -0.53 -26.40
N VAL A 904 36.60 -0.21 -25.97
CA VAL A 904 35.52 0.21 -26.89
C VAL A 904 35.78 1.63 -27.41
N GLN A 905 35.98 1.78 -28.72
CA GLN A 905 36.14 3.08 -29.37
C GLN A 905 34.78 3.78 -29.52
N VAL A 906 34.51 4.75 -28.65
CA VAL A 906 33.34 5.63 -28.75
C VAL A 906 33.63 6.72 -29.81
N PRO A 907 32.67 7.06 -30.70
CA PRO A 907 32.85 8.16 -31.63
C PRO A 907 33.21 9.47 -30.90
N PRO A 908 34.28 10.20 -31.30
CA PRO A 908 34.78 11.35 -30.54
C PRO A 908 33.76 12.47 -30.33
N HIS A 909 32.79 12.62 -31.24
CA HIS A 909 31.76 13.65 -31.16
C HIS A 909 30.67 13.38 -30.11
N LEU A 910 30.57 12.14 -29.61
CA LEU A 910 29.63 11.76 -28.53
C LEU A 910 30.29 11.83 -27.15
N VAL A 911 31.55 12.21 -27.09
CA VAL A 911 32.35 12.29 -25.86
C VAL A 911 32.43 13.74 -25.42
N CYS A 912 32.20 13.97 -24.12
CA CYS A 912 32.36 15.29 -23.53
C CYS A 912 33.84 15.69 -23.50
N PRO A 913 34.20 16.90 -23.97
CA PRO A 913 35.58 17.37 -23.98
C PRO A 913 36.16 17.61 -22.59
N LEU A 914 35.32 17.79 -21.56
CA LEU A 914 35.75 17.97 -20.17
C LEU A 914 35.90 16.65 -19.43
N SER A 915 34.90 15.77 -19.49
CA SER A 915 34.91 14.53 -18.71
C SER A 915 35.61 13.36 -19.42
N GLY A 916 35.81 13.45 -20.74
CA GLY A 916 36.33 12.33 -21.54
C GLY A 916 35.40 11.12 -21.63
N LYS A 917 34.14 11.26 -21.16
CA LYS A 917 33.11 10.21 -21.16
C LYS A 917 32.01 10.51 -22.15
N ILE A 918 31.29 9.46 -22.57
CA ILE A 918 30.08 9.61 -23.39
C ILE A 918 29.03 10.45 -22.63
N PHE A 919 28.35 11.36 -23.32
CA PHE A 919 27.35 12.23 -22.68
C PHE A 919 26.20 11.42 -22.03
N VAL A 920 25.67 11.93 -20.93
CA VAL A 920 24.45 11.41 -20.26
C VAL A 920 23.43 12.54 -20.18
N ASP A 921 23.82 13.71 -19.69
CA ASP A 921 23.01 14.93 -19.67
C ASP A 921 23.75 16.10 -20.35
N PRO A 922 23.78 16.12 -21.71
CA PRO A 922 24.50 17.14 -22.45
C PRO A 922 23.82 18.51 -22.35
N VAL A 923 24.61 19.54 -22.06
CA VAL A 923 24.21 20.94 -22.04
C VAL A 923 25.04 21.75 -23.02
N LYS A 924 24.39 22.70 -23.68
CA LYS A 924 24.99 23.62 -24.64
C LYS A 924 25.17 25.00 -24.00
N ALA A 925 26.40 25.49 -24.06
CA ALA A 925 26.75 26.85 -23.68
C ALA A 925 26.34 27.85 -24.78
N LYS A 926 26.16 29.14 -24.42
CA LYS A 926 25.92 30.23 -25.39
C LYS A 926 26.94 30.29 -26.54
N GLY A 927 28.17 29.85 -26.29
CA GLY A 927 29.25 29.77 -27.29
C GLY A 927 29.09 28.63 -28.31
N GLY A 928 28.09 27.75 -28.16
CA GLY A 928 27.82 26.63 -29.05
C GLY A 928 28.50 25.31 -28.67
N CYS A 929 29.44 25.33 -27.72
CA CYS A 929 30.09 24.15 -27.17
C CYS A 929 29.13 23.31 -26.30
N VAL A 930 29.25 21.99 -26.39
CA VAL A 930 28.43 21.03 -25.64
C VAL A 930 29.28 20.35 -24.58
N TYR A 931 28.81 20.37 -23.34
CA TYR A 931 29.46 19.80 -22.17
C TYR A 931 28.50 18.85 -21.45
N GLU A 932 29.05 17.93 -20.67
CA GLU A 932 28.26 17.16 -19.72
C GLU A 932 27.88 18.08 -18.56
N ARG A 933 26.59 18.18 -18.21
CA ARG A 933 26.08 19.15 -17.22
C ARG A 933 26.94 19.21 -15.96
N ARG A 934 27.19 18.05 -15.35
CA ARG A 934 27.94 17.98 -14.08
C ARG A 934 29.38 18.44 -14.24
N ALA A 935 30.04 18.01 -15.33
CA ALA A 935 31.44 18.36 -15.56
C ALA A 935 31.64 19.87 -15.74
N ILE A 936 30.70 20.55 -16.41
CA ILE A 936 30.77 22.00 -16.57
C ILE A 936 30.33 22.74 -15.30
N GLU A 937 29.30 22.28 -14.59
CA GLU A 937 28.86 22.90 -13.33
C GLU A 937 29.97 22.83 -12.26
N GLU A 938 30.67 21.69 -12.16
CA GLU A 938 31.81 21.53 -11.24
C GLU A 938 33.00 22.41 -11.64
N TYR A 939 33.30 22.52 -12.93
CA TYR A 939 34.32 23.45 -13.44
C TYR A 939 33.98 24.91 -13.09
N LEU A 940 32.70 25.28 -13.22
CA LEU A 940 32.21 26.63 -12.96
C LEU A 940 32.13 26.99 -11.47
N LYS A 941 32.20 26.01 -10.55
CA LYS A 941 32.37 26.30 -9.11
C LYS A 941 33.69 27.02 -8.81
N THR A 942 34.73 26.81 -9.63
CA THR A 942 36.07 27.38 -9.43
C THR A 942 36.49 28.36 -10.53
N ASN A 943 35.81 28.36 -11.68
CA ASN A 943 36.14 29.20 -12.84
C ASN A 943 34.91 29.96 -13.35
N ASN A 944 35.09 31.14 -13.92
CA ASN A 944 33.99 31.99 -14.42
C ASN A 944 33.99 32.11 -15.95
N ASN A 945 34.58 31.15 -16.66
CA ASN A 945 34.74 31.17 -18.10
C ASN A 945 34.39 29.82 -18.73
N ASP A 946 34.17 29.82 -20.03
CA ASP A 946 33.98 28.62 -20.83
C ASP A 946 35.36 27.95 -21.01
N PRO A 947 35.51 26.67 -20.65
CA PRO A 947 36.81 26.00 -20.66
C PRO A 947 37.48 25.91 -22.03
N PHE A 948 36.71 26.03 -23.12
CA PHE A 948 37.21 25.87 -24.47
C PHE A 948 37.33 27.19 -25.24
N THR A 949 36.41 28.12 -25.01
CA THR A 949 36.36 29.42 -25.69
C THR A 949 36.94 30.57 -24.86
N GLY A 950 37.15 30.38 -23.56
CA GLY A 950 37.69 31.37 -22.63
C GLY A 950 36.76 32.55 -22.34
N LYS A 951 35.53 32.54 -22.86
CA LYS A 951 34.53 33.62 -22.68
C LYS A 951 33.84 33.49 -21.32
N PRO A 952 33.34 34.58 -20.72
CA PRO A 952 32.57 34.48 -19.48
C PRO A 952 31.37 33.55 -19.63
N LEU A 953 31.22 32.60 -18.71
CA LEU A 953 30.14 31.61 -18.70
C LEU A 953 29.69 31.39 -17.27
N SER A 954 28.38 31.35 -17.05
CA SER A 954 27.77 31.01 -15.76
C SER A 954 26.80 29.83 -15.90
N CYS A 955 26.43 29.18 -14.80
CA CYS A 955 25.53 28.02 -14.84
C CYS A 955 24.14 28.35 -15.46
N THR A 956 23.68 29.60 -15.36
CA THR A 956 22.41 30.04 -15.95
C THR A 956 22.47 30.18 -17.48
N ASP A 957 23.67 30.17 -18.06
CA ASP A 957 23.89 30.26 -19.51
C ASP A 957 23.90 28.88 -20.21
N LEU A 958 23.66 27.80 -19.45
CA LEU A 958 23.66 26.43 -19.93
C LEU A 958 22.22 25.99 -20.27
N THR A 959 22.03 25.46 -21.48
CA THR A 959 20.71 24.95 -21.94
C THR A 959 20.80 23.46 -22.30
N PRO A 960 19.81 22.61 -21.98
CA PRO A 960 19.85 21.20 -22.37
C PRO A 960 19.96 21.00 -23.89
N ASP A 961 20.91 20.18 -24.35
CA ASP A 961 21.08 19.84 -25.78
C ASP A 961 20.31 18.56 -26.12
N LYS A 962 19.04 18.72 -26.50
CA LYS A 962 18.17 17.60 -26.91
C LYS A 962 18.70 16.84 -28.13
N ASN A 963 19.42 17.50 -29.04
CA ASN A 963 19.93 16.86 -30.25
C ASN A 963 21.10 15.94 -29.91
N MET A 964 22.06 16.44 -29.13
CA MET A 964 23.17 15.60 -28.66
C MET A 964 22.66 14.44 -27.82
N LYS A 965 21.69 14.68 -26.93
CA LYS A 965 21.06 13.62 -26.14
C LYS A 965 20.46 12.53 -27.03
N LYS A 966 19.72 12.92 -28.08
CA LYS A 966 19.15 11.98 -29.05
C LYS A 966 20.22 11.15 -29.78
N SER A 967 21.28 11.78 -30.29
CA SER A 967 22.38 11.09 -30.98
C SER A 967 23.07 10.04 -30.09
N VAL A 968 23.24 10.36 -28.81
CA VAL A 968 23.86 9.43 -27.85
C VAL A 968 22.94 8.26 -27.54
N VAL A 969 21.64 8.52 -27.36
CA VAL A 969 20.62 7.46 -27.17
C VAL A 969 20.57 6.54 -28.38
N GLU A 970 20.61 7.08 -29.61
CA GLU A 970 20.68 6.30 -30.85
C GLU A 970 21.94 5.43 -30.89
N TYR A 971 23.11 5.97 -30.53
CA TYR A 971 24.35 5.20 -30.44
C TYR A 971 24.24 4.06 -29.43
N ARG A 972 23.77 4.32 -28.20
CA ARG A 972 23.59 3.26 -27.17
C ARG A 972 22.56 2.22 -27.60
N THR A 973 21.52 2.62 -28.34
CA THR A 973 20.54 1.69 -28.91
C THR A 973 21.18 0.81 -29.98
N SER A 974 22.02 1.37 -30.85
CA SER A 974 22.78 0.58 -31.85
C SER A 974 23.74 -0.41 -31.20
N GLN A 975 24.25 -0.12 -29.99
CA GLN A 975 25.12 -1.05 -29.27
C GLN A 975 24.41 -2.34 -28.89
N ILE A 976 23.08 -2.37 -28.78
CA ILE A 976 22.30 -3.56 -28.40
C ILE A 976 21.54 -4.20 -29.58
N GLU A 977 21.50 -3.51 -30.72
CA GLU A 977 20.96 -4.04 -31.97
C GLU A 977 21.96 -4.98 -32.65
N GLU A 978 21.46 -6.03 -33.30
CA GLU A 978 22.30 -6.88 -34.15
C GLU A 978 22.43 -6.22 -35.52
N THR A 979 23.64 -5.86 -35.90
CA THR A 979 24.01 -5.83 -37.32
C THR A 979 23.99 -7.27 -37.82
N ASP A 980 23.09 -7.61 -38.73
CA ASP A 980 23.18 -8.86 -39.50
C ASP A 980 24.58 -8.92 -40.16
N PRO A 981 25.29 -10.07 -40.09
CA PRO A 981 26.54 -10.26 -40.83
C PRO A 981 26.38 -10.15 -42.36
#